data_AF-A0A8H8JSC7-F1
#
_entry.id   AF-A0A8H8JSC7-F1
#
_cell.length_a   1.000
_cell.length_b   1.000
_cell.length_c   1.000
_cell.angle_alpha   90.00
_cell.angle_beta   90.00
_cell.angle_gamma   90.00
#
_symmetry.space_group_name_H-M   'P 1'
#
loop_
_entity.id
_entity.type
_entity.pdbx_description
1 polymer ?
#
loop_
_entity_poly.entity_id
_entity_poly.type
_entity_poly.pdbx_seq_one_letter_code
_entity_poly.pdbx_strand_id
1 'polypeptide(L)'
;MTVTSSCSEDPRVLFLSGLFDEWGSEFEERVCTELAVNYEAPVAGLDHNSCSEATSCPAHLEALRIDQTRRPRQLLDIKTTKEHGLEKITPEGHPDKSGSSSRPRAPWTRQCKHLGDFKYLGGSIECHSKAIEIDPDSHPGKLGFLSNRGISQHNRFERLGEVSDLDRAIEYRFQLVQLTPDGHAEKPVRLDGLGNSWLCRFERLGALGDLDLAIDCQSQAVGLTLDGHLDKPARLNNLGHSCLYRFERLGELGDLDLAIDCQSQAVVLTPDGHPDKPARLNNLGNSWLCRFEHLGELAGIDHAIGCLSQAVVLTPDGHPDKPAFLNNLGNSWLCRFERLGELDDLDHAIDCQSQAVRLTPEGHPDKPAFLNNLGHSWLCRFERLGAPGDLDLAIDCQSRALELTPDDHPDRPPHLNSLGISWKRRFERLGELADIDRAIDCQSRAAELTPDGHPDKPARLNNLGNSWLCRFERLGEFGDLDRAINCQSRAVELTPECHHDKSPYLNSLGISWKRRFERLGELADIDRAIDCQSRAAELTPDGHPDKPARLNNLGNSWLCRFERLGEFGDLDRAINCQSRAVELTPDGHPDHPCYLNDLGASWMQHFQHMGGLSGLKKACDAFRTGTHTAAFKPGLQMLCADNWAKTLKLLNCSPLEAYQAAFSSLPRIVWIRKTIEQRHKNLNRVNDLSTEAAAWAISTHHYDLALEWLEQGRSVVWAQALQLRDEFKDLLSAEPELAHKLYNIAFQLDTVGSIPTSKTPILEPIMSPLSRAQCHHQLARDWDALVARARTLPGFESFLLPLKSSELKRAATDGPIVIVNTHQTRWDALAILPQQEEIIHVPLTQFSQVKLGQLNEQIPLLMAQEGNPRNTQGSTCSTSEGIAKLPALLWSHIVKPVLGALSYLGNTEPDTLPHVTWCTTGSLSFLPLHAAGLYDGISPNTPDLVFSSYTPMLNTLLFHKTSSHHAGLLAVGPDSLPGQVNPASAFEGLKSLRKYSDIVECSYLEGNSATVSATLAGLAEHSWVHFACHSTWNYFNPSQSVFYLRDGALSLEEIARHQFQYKGLAFLSACQTAISSHYILDEATHMASGMLMAGYPSVVATWSSVAEDLSLVADTVYSELLEDGKMDHTQSGRALHKAVKVLREKVGDKQIWRWAPFVHIGV
;
A
#
# COMPACT_ATOMS: atom_id res chain seq x y z
N MET A 1 38.16 -14.72 58.30
CA MET A 1 36.86 -15.28 57.90
C MET A 1 36.35 -14.35 56.80
N THR A 2 36.72 -14.47 55.52
CA THR A 2 36.84 -15.67 54.65
C THR A 2 35.58 -16.54 54.75
N VAL A 3 34.82 -16.82 53.69
CA VAL A 3 35.20 -17.14 52.29
C VAL A 3 34.28 -16.45 51.23
N THR A 4 34.75 -16.45 49.97
CA THR A 4 34.19 -15.90 48.70
C THR A 4 33.01 -16.64 48.07
N SER A 5 32.20 -15.96 47.25
CA SER A 5 31.53 -16.57 46.08
C SER A 5 31.49 -15.59 44.89
N SER A 6 32.02 -16.01 43.75
CA SER A 6 32.06 -15.25 42.48
C SER A 6 30.86 -15.53 41.59
N CYS A 7 30.28 -14.51 40.97
CA CYS A 7 29.54 -14.62 39.71
C CYS A 7 30.12 -13.63 38.71
N SER A 8 30.26 -14.10 37.47
CA SER A 8 30.91 -13.40 36.36
C SER A 8 29.91 -12.55 35.59
N GLU A 9 30.39 -11.39 35.14
CA GLU A 9 29.67 -10.53 34.20
C GLU A 9 29.75 -11.18 32.80
N ASP A 10 28.62 -11.61 32.24
CA ASP A 10 28.51 -12.07 30.84
C ASP A 10 28.07 -10.88 29.96
N PRO A 11 28.85 -10.45 28.95
CA PRO A 11 28.54 -9.27 28.13
C PRO A 11 27.26 -9.36 27.28
N ARG A 12 26.55 -10.50 27.27
CA ARG A 12 25.40 -10.75 26.37
C ARG A 12 24.08 -10.10 26.77
N VAL A 13 23.98 -9.49 27.95
CA VAL A 13 22.72 -8.89 28.46
C VAL A 13 22.43 -7.50 27.85
N LEU A 14 23.41 -6.84 27.22
CA LEU A 14 23.26 -5.48 26.67
C LEU A 14 22.66 -5.39 25.24
N PHE A 15 22.40 -6.52 24.58
CA PHE A 15 22.12 -6.53 23.13
C PHE A 15 20.66 -6.22 22.73
N LEU A 16 19.77 -5.94 23.69
CA LEU A 16 18.38 -5.54 23.42
C LEU A 16 17.98 -4.17 24.00
N SER A 17 18.81 -3.53 24.84
CA SER A 17 18.63 -2.11 25.17
C SER A 17 19.23 -1.18 24.11
N GLY A 18 20.35 -1.58 23.50
CA GLY A 18 21.08 -0.74 22.53
C GLY A 18 20.39 -0.46 21.20
N LEU A 19 19.21 -1.02 20.92
CA LEU A 19 18.43 -0.77 19.69
C LEU A 19 17.38 0.35 19.84
N PHE A 20 17.20 0.92 21.04
CA PHE A 20 16.31 2.07 21.28
C PHE A 20 17.05 3.34 21.72
N ASP A 21 18.27 3.25 22.28
CA ASP A 21 19.01 4.42 22.79
C ASP A 21 19.62 5.31 21.70
N GLU A 22 19.90 4.79 20.49
CA GLU A 22 20.45 5.56 19.36
C GLU A 22 19.45 6.54 18.71
N TRP A 23 18.15 6.46 19.04
CA TRP A 23 17.13 7.42 18.56
C TRP A 23 16.71 8.44 19.62
N GLY A 24 17.20 8.33 20.86
CA GLY A 24 16.85 9.24 21.96
C GLY A 24 17.82 10.40 22.20
N SER A 25 19.12 10.22 21.91
CA SER A 25 20.18 11.07 22.47
C SER A 25 20.60 12.28 21.62
N GLU A 26 20.27 12.36 20.33
CA GLU A 26 20.68 13.47 19.44
C GLU A 26 19.67 14.64 19.35
N PHE A 27 18.52 14.58 20.06
CA PHE A 27 17.51 15.65 20.02
C PHE A 27 17.36 16.46 21.33
N GLU A 28 17.95 16.00 22.44
CA GLU A 28 17.81 16.70 23.75
C GLU A 28 18.54 18.05 23.81
N GLU A 29 19.59 18.28 23.02
CA GLU A 29 20.40 19.51 23.11
C GLU A 29 19.78 20.75 22.43
N ARG A 30 18.52 20.66 21.93
CA ARG A 30 17.88 21.76 21.20
C ARG A 30 16.49 22.19 21.68
N VAL A 31 15.97 21.62 22.78
CA VAL A 31 14.61 21.93 23.29
C VAL A 31 14.61 22.62 24.67
N CYS A 32 15.74 22.65 25.39
CA CYS A 32 15.84 23.24 26.73
C CYS A 32 15.91 24.79 26.78
N THR A 33 15.30 25.54 25.85
CA THR A 33 15.33 27.02 25.90
C THR A 33 14.13 27.76 25.30
N GLU A 34 12.93 27.20 25.37
CA GLU A 34 11.68 27.99 25.28
C GLU A 34 10.54 27.25 26.00
N LEU A 35 9.53 27.98 26.50
CA LEU A 35 8.42 27.49 27.37
C LEU A 35 8.71 27.34 28.88
N ALA A 36 9.30 28.37 29.48
CA ALA A 36 8.89 28.79 30.82
C ALA A 36 8.20 30.17 30.71
N VAL A 37 6.89 30.25 31.03
CA VAL A 37 6.16 31.45 31.52
C VAL A 37 4.65 31.16 31.59
N ASN A 38 4.05 31.52 32.73
CA ASN A 38 2.60 31.58 33.08
C ASN A 38 1.84 30.26 33.27
N TYR A 39 1.48 29.87 34.51
CA TYR A 39 0.41 30.41 35.40
C TYR A 39 -1.01 30.05 34.89
N GLU A 40 -1.97 29.55 35.68
CA GLU A 40 -2.07 29.30 37.13
C GLU A 40 -3.22 28.30 37.41
N ALA A 41 -3.20 27.56 38.51
CA ALA A 41 -4.34 26.77 39.00
C ALA A 41 -4.92 27.39 40.28
N PRO A 42 -6.20 27.13 40.63
CA PRO A 42 -6.40 26.69 42.01
C PRO A 42 -7.44 25.58 42.25
N VAL A 43 -7.10 24.82 43.29
CA VAL A 43 -7.76 23.69 43.97
C VAL A 43 -9.02 24.10 44.77
N ALA A 44 -10.05 23.22 44.80
CA ALA A 44 -10.96 22.85 45.93
C ALA A 44 -12.27 22.22 45.37
N GLY A 45 -13.02 21.31 46.02
CA GLY A 45 -12.90 20.62 47.31
C GLY A 45 -14.28 20.36 47.97
N LEU A 46 -14.47 19.19 48.61
CA LEU A 46 -15.56 18.79 49.56
C LEU A 46 -16.91 18.21 49.04
N ASP A 47 -17.03 16.88 49.13
CA ASP A 47 -17.89 16.08 50.04
C ASP A 47 -19.45 16.18 50.18
N HIS A 48 -20.02 14.96 50.20
CA HIS A 48 -21.10 14.42 51.06
C HIS A 48 -22.63 14.55 50.75
N ASN A 49 -23.20 13.35 50.51
CA ASN A 49 -24.38 12.72 51.16
C ASN A 49 -25.86 12.95 50.75
N SER A 50 -26.42 11.83 50.24
CA SER A 50 -27.63 11.12 50.71
C SER A 50 -29.06 11.69 50.52
N CYS A 51 -29.87 10.95 49.74
CA CYS A 51 -31.27 10.50 49.96
C CYS A 51 -31.81 9.95 48.62
N SER A 52 -32.70 8.97 48.46
CA SER A 52 -33.19 7.79 49.20
C SER A 52 -34.50 7.35 48.50
N GLU A 53 -34.70 6.05 48.25
CA GLU A 53 -35.99 5.35 48.02
C GLU A 53 -36.74 5.45 46.65
N ALA A 54 -36.55 4.39 45.84
CA ALA A 54 -37.56 3.44 45.32
C ALA A 54 -38.86 3.90 44.61
N THR A 55 -39.08 3.43 43.36
CA THR A 55 -40.11 2.40 43.01
C THR A 55 -40.09 1.96 41.52
N SER A 56 -40.27 0.64 41.29
CA SER A 56 -40.81 -0.08 40.10
C SER A 56 -40.48 0.28 38.62
N CYS A 57 -39.84 -0.69 37.95
CA CYS A 57 -39.92 -1.18 36.54
C CYS A 57 -41.12 -0.81 35.61
N PRO A 58 -41.07 -1.10 34.27
CA PRO A 58 -39.96 -1.51 33.38
C PRO A 58 -39.95 -0.85 31.95
N ALA A 59 -39.09 -1.37 31.04
CA ALA A 59 -39.11 -1.27 29.56
C ALA A 59 -38.85 0.13 28.95
N HIS A 60 -37.70 0.45 28.35
CA HIS A 60 -37.00 -0.15 27.19
C HIS A 60 -37.85 -0.32 25.93
N LEU A 61 -37.68 0.61 24.98
CA LEU A 61 -37.93 0.48 23.54
C LEU A 61 -37.19 1.63 22.81
N GLU A 62 -36.98 1.47 21.50
CA GLU A 62 -36.43 2.45 20.54
C GLU A 62 -34.93 2.82 20.67
N ALA A 63 -34.15 2.92 19.58
CA ALA A 63 -34.40 2.52 18.19
C ALA A 63 -33.10 2.25 17.43
N LEU A 64 -33.12 1.25 16.55
CA LEU A 64 -32.18 1.12 15.43
C LEU A 64 -32.98 1.36 14.14
N ARG A 65 -32.40 2.09 13.19
CA ARG A 65 -32.82 2.06 11.78
C ARG A 65 -31.64 1.50 11.01
N ILE A 66 -31.87 0.79 9.91
CA ILE A 66 -30.86 0.56 8.88
C ILE A 66 -31.47 0.90 7.52
N ASP A 67 -30.60 1.49 6.69
CA ASP A 67 -30.59 1.71 5.24
C ASP A 67 -31.90 1.73 4.40
N GLN A 68 -31.96 2.65 3.43
CA GLN A 68 -33.11 2.85 2.51
C GLN A 68 -32.84 2.32 1.09
N THR A 69 -32.26 1.13 0.96
CA THR A 69 -31.84 0.54 -0.34
C THR A 69 -32.92 -0.30 -1.04
N ARG A 70 -34.14 0.24 -1.26
CA ARG A 70 -35.15 -0.31 -2.21
C ARG A 70 -36.22 0.71 -2.64
N ARG A 71 -36.13 1.24 -3.88
CA ARG A 71 -37.15 1.16 -4.97
C ARG A 71 -37.02 2.30 -6.00
N PRO A 72 -37.26 2.02 -7.30
CA PRO A 72 -37.32 3.05 -8.33
C PRO A 72 -38.70 3.73 -8.36
N ARG A 73 -38.76 5.06 -8.54
CA ARG A 73 -39.97 5.75 -9.02
C ARG A 73 -39.65 6.84 -10.03
N GLN A 74 -40.16 6.63 -11.25
CA GLN A 74 -40.04 7.54 -12.38
C GLN A 74 -40.82 8.84 -12.16
N LEU A 75 -40.19 10.00 -12.37
CA LEU A 75 -40.87 11.25 -12.67
C LEU A 75 -40.20 11.92 -13.88
N LEU A 76 -40.95 11.99 -14.99
CA LEU A 76 -40.54 12.72 -16.20
C LEU A 76 -40.83 14.21 -16.01
N ASP A 77 -39.81 15.05 -16.15
CA ASP A 77 -39.96 16.50 -16.06
C ASP A 77 -40.19 17.11 -17.46
N ILE A 78 -41.33 17.77 -17.68
CA ILE A 78 -41.71 18.34 -18.99
C ILE A 78 -41.48 19.85 -18.98
N LYS A 79 -40.51 20.31 -19.80
CA LYS A 79 -40.24 21.74 -19.97
C LYS A 79 -41.38 22.49 -20.69
N THR A 80 -41.77 23.57 -20.04
CA THR A 80 -42.48 24.77 -20.52
C THR A 80 -42.66 24.98 -22.03
N THR A 81 -43.90 25.25 -22.46
CA THR A 81 -44.23 25.99 -23.68
C THR A 81 -45.27 27.08 -23.41
N LYS A 82 -45.31 28.10 -24.29
CA LYS A 82 -45.86 29.43 -24.03
C LYS A 82 -47.40 29.55 -24.06
N GLU A 83 -47.86 30.67 -23.49
CA GLU A 83 -49.21 31.24 -23.54
C GLU A 83 -49.89 31.20 -24.93
N HIS A 84 -51.22 31.09 -24.97
CA HIS A 84 -52.12 31.97 -25.77
C HIS A 84 -53.61 31.67 -25.49
N GLY A 85 -54.45 32.72 -25.50
CA GLY A 85 -55.88 32.67 -25.85
C GLY A 85 -56.90 32.18 -24.80
N LEU A 86 -57.64 33.12 -24.19
CA LEU A 86 -58.91 32.87 -23.51
C LEU A 86 -60.03 33.64 -24.22
N GLU A 87 -60.92 32.94 -24.92
CA GLU A 87 -62.19 33.51 -25.41
C GLU A 87 -63.40 32.90 -24.67
N LYS A 88 -64.41 33.74 -24.45
CA LYS A 88 -65.62 33.41 -23.69
C LYS A 88 -66.67 32.76 -24.58
N ILE A 89 -67.40 31.78 -24.04
CA ILE A 89 -68.74 31.42 -24.52
C ILE A 89 -69.70 31.32 -23.32
N THR A 90 -70.76 32.12 -23.36
CA THR A 90 -71.94 32.04 -22.49
C THR A 90 -73.11 31.39 -23.24
N PRO A 91 -74.08 30.79 -22.53
CA PRO A 91 -75.45 30.72 -23.04
C PRO A 91 -76.51 31.19 -22.03
N GLU A 92 -77.50 31.93 -22.54
CA GLU A 92 -78.72 32.36 -21.83
C GLU A 92 -79.90 31.40 -22.08
N GLY A 93 -81.00 31.53 -21.31
CA GLY A 93 -82.36 31.24 -21.83
C GLY A 93 -83.15 30.07 -21.21
N HIS A 94 -84.02 30.37 -20.25
CA HIS A 94 -85.17 29.57 -19.76
C HIS A 94 -86.46 29.87 -20.60
N PRO A 95 -87.71 29.35 -20.36
CA PRO A 95 -88.27 28.70 -19.14
C PRO A 95 -89.30 27.53 -19.32
N ASP A 96 -89.78 26.99 -18.17
CA ASP A 96 -91.11 26.36 -17.88
C ASP A 96 -91.60 25.13 -18.69
N LYS A 97 -92.28 24.09 -18.17
CA LYS A 97 -92.92 23.69 -16.89
C LYS A 97 -93.06 22.13 -16.92
N SER A 98 -93.46 21.31 -15.93
CA SER A 98 -93.88 21.36 -14.51
C SER A 98 -93.94 19.89 -13.99
N GLY A 99 -93.99 19.52 -12.71
CA GLY A 99 -94.00 20.31 -11.47
C GLY A 99 -94.62 19.60 -10.24
N SER A 100 -94.07 18.47 -9.76
CA SER A 100 -94.47 17.81 -8.49
C SER A 100 -93.29 17.63 -7.52
N SER A 101 -93.58 17.65 -6.21
CA SER A 101 -92.61 17.87 -5.12
C SER A 101 -91.47 16.84 -4.99
N SER A 102 -90.23 17.34 -5.06
CA SER A 102 -89.07 16.78 -4.34
C SER A 102 -88.08 17.91 -4.02
N ARG A 103 -87.35 17.83 -2.90
CA ARG A 103 -86.34 18.83 -2.52
C ARG A 103 -85.20 18.86 -3.57
N PRO A 104 -84.57 20.02 -3.84
CA PRO A 104 -83.68 20.17 -4.99
C PRO A 104 -82.42 19.31 -4.86
N ARG A 105 -82.19 18.42 -5.83
CA ARG A 105 -80.85 17.85 -6.09
C ARG A 105 -79.90 18.98 -6.45
N ALA A 106 -78.81 19.14 -5.70
CA ALA A 106 -77.79 20.14 -6.00
C ALA A 106 -77.06 19.82 -7.33
N PRO A 107 -76.57 20.84 -8.09
CA PRO A 107 -76.04 20.62 -9.45
C PRO A 107 -74.73 19.82 -9.53
N TRP A 108 -73.99 19.73 -8.43
CA TRP A 108 -72.60 19.25 -8.36
C TRP A 108 -72.38 17.82 -8.91
N THR A 109 -73.36 16.93 -8.74
CA THR A 109 -73.24 15.52 -9.20
C THR A 109 -73.19 15.35 -10.72
N ARG A 110 -73.56 16.36 -11.52
CA ARG A 110 -73.28 16.38 -12.96
C ARG A 110 -71.90 16.94 -13.31
N GLN A 111 -71.33 17.78 -12.47
CA GLN A 111 -70.08 18.48 -12.74
C GLN A 111 -68.85 17.59 -12.45
N CYS A 112 -68.93 16.69 -11.47
CA CYS A 112 -67.84 15.74 -11.18
C CYS A 112 -67.66 14.63 -12.24
N LYS A 113 -68.60 14.45 -13.19
CA LYS A 113 -68.57 13.33 -14.16
C LYS A 113 -67.59 13.48 -15.33
N HIS A 114 -66.90 14.62 -15.46
CA HIS A 114 -66.06 14.94 -16.62
C HIS A 114 -64.61 15.35 -16.27
N LEU A 115 -64.14 15.11 -15.04
CA LEU A 115 -62.89 15.70 -14.52
C LEU A 115 -61.78 14.65 -14.26
N GLY A 116 -61.48 13.83 -15.27
CA GLY A 116 -60.35 12.88 -15.25
C GLY A 116 -59.02 13.46 -15.75
N ASP A 117 -58.94 14.78 -15.95
CA ASP A 117 -57.84 15.46 -16.65
C ASP A 117 -57.15 16.50 -15.74
N PHE A 118 -55.82 16.60 -15.83
CA PHE A 118 -54.95 17.29 -14.87
C PHE A 118 -55.30 18.77 -14.66
N LYS A 119 -55.81 19.43 -15.72
CA LYS A 119 -56.27 20.83 -15.69
C LYS A 119 -57.36 21.12 -14.64
N TYR A 120 -57.99 20.10 -14.05
CA TYR A 120 -59.12 20.23 -13.13
C TYR A 120 -58.89 19.62 -11.75
N LEU A 121 -57.67 19.16 -11.42
CA LEU A 121 -57.40 18.44 -10.15
C LEU A 121 -57.81 19.26 -8.90
N GLY A 122 -57.49 20.56 -8.87
CA GLY A 122 -57.87 21.45 -7.77
C GLY A 122 -59.39 21.64 -7.62
N GLY A 123 -60.10 21.83 -8.74
CA GLY A 123 -61.56 21.96 -8.73
C GLY A 123 -62.28 20.66 -8.35
N SER A 124 -61.71 19.51 -8.73
CA SER A 124 -62.18 18.18 -8.32
C SER A 124 -62.01 17.97 -6.81
N ILE A 125 -60.87 18.36 -6.24
CA ILE A 125 -60.60 18.33 -4.79
C ILE A 125 -61.62 19.17 -4.02
N GLU A 126 -61.89 20.41 -4.47
CA GLU A 126 -62.84 21.31 -3.80
C GLU A 126 -64.29 20.81 -3.89
N CYS A 127 -64.71 20.31 -5.06
CA CYS A 127 -66.06 19.75 -5.25
C CYS A 127 -66.30 18.50 -4.39
N HIS A 128 -65.32 17.59 -4.32
CA HIS A 128 -65.42 16.39 -3.49
C HIS A 128 -65.39 16.71 -1.99
N SER A 129 -64.60 17.70 -1.54
CA SER A 129 -64.64 18.19 -0.15
C SER A 129 -66.03 18.64 0.27
N LYS A 130 -66.64 19.55 -0.50
CA LYS A 130 -67.99 20.06 -0.21
C LYS A 130 -69.04 18.95 -0.25
N ALA A 131 -68.88 17.95 -1.11
CA ALA A 131 -69.77 16.79 -1.13
C ALA A 131 -69.66 15.91 0.13
N ILE A 132 -68.43 15.67 0.63
CA ILE A 132 -68.20 14.89 1.86
C ILE A 132 -68.74 15.60 3.11
N GLU A 133 -68.66 16.93 3.17
CA GLU A 133 -69.19 17.74 4.27
C GLU A 133 -70.73 17.81 4.30
N ILE A 134 -71.38 17.79 3.13
CA ILE A 134 -72.84 17.94 3.01
C ILE A 134 -73.58 16.60 3.09
N ASP A 135 -72.97 15.51 2.61
CA ASP A 135 -73.61 14.19 2.58
C ASP A 135 -73.53 13.48 3.95
N PRO A 136 -74.65 12.94 4.49
CA PRO A 136 -74.63 12.13 5.70
C PRO A 136 -73.92 10.79 5.47
N ASP A 137 -73.46 10.15 6.54
CA ASP A 137 -72.65 8.91 6.47
C ASP A 137 -73.38 7.71 5.83
N SER A 138 -74.71 7.75 5.78
CA SER A 138 -75.56 6.80 5.07
C SER A 138 -75.68 7.05 3.56
N HIS A 139 -75.08 8.10 3.01
CA HIS A 139 -75.19 8.44 1.60
C HIS A 139 -74.22 7.61 0.72
N PRO A 140 -74.70 6.82 -0.26
CA PRO A 140 -73.84 5.95 -1.07
C PRO A 140 -72.73 6.68 -1.85
N GLY A 141 -72.93 7.95 -2.19
CA GLY A 141 -71.92 8.76 -2.87
C GLY A 141 -70.69 9.09 -1.99
N LYS A 142 -70.87 9.18 -0.66
CA LYS A 142 -69.83 9.64 0.26
C LYS A 142 -68.61 8.73 0.28
N LEU A 143 -68.83 7.40 0.23
CA LEU A 143 -67.75 6.40 0.14
C LEU A 143 -66.91 6.59 -1.14
N GLY A 144 -67.55 6.86 -2.28
CA GLY A 144 -66.85 7.14 -3.54
C GLY A 144 -66.04 8.45 -3.49
N PHE A 145 -66.59 9.50 -2.88
CA PHE A 145 -65.88 10.77 -2.72
C PHE A 145 -64.68 10.66 -1.77
N LEU A 146 -64.82 9.95 -0.63
CA LEU A 146 -63.72 9.67 0.30
C LEU A 146 -62.61 8.86 -0.37
N SER A 147 -62.95 7.83 -1.15
CA SER A 147 -61.98 7.03 -1.92
C SER A 147 -61.21 7.88 -2.93
N ASN A 148 -61.92 8.66 -3.74
CA ASN A 148 -61.30 9.54 -4.74
C ASN A 148 -60.42 10.62 -4.09
N ARG A 149 -60.79 11.18 -2.93
CA ARG A 149 -59.97 12.14 -2.18
C ARG A 149 -58.72 11.48 -1.58
N GLY A 150 -58.86 10.28 -1.02
CA GLY A 150 -57.74 9.48 -0.51
C GLY A 150 -56.73 9.11 -1.59
N ILE A 151 -57.18 8.88 -2.84
CA ILE A 151 -56.30 8.67 -4.00
C ILE A 151 -55.70 9.99 -4.49
N SER A 152 -56.50 11.03 -4.69
CA SER A 152 -56.00 12.30 -5.25
C SER A 152 -54.95 12.98 -4.36
N GLN A 153 -55.09 12.88 -3.04
CA GLN A 153 -54.15 13.43 -2.07
C GLN A 153 -52.85 12.62 -2.01
N HIS A 154 -52.93 11.28 -2.04
CA HIS A 154 -51.75 10.42 -2.09
C HIS A 154 -50.95 10.68 -3.37
N ASN A 155 -51.60 10.72 -4.54
CA ASN A 155 -50.95 11.01 -5.82
C ASN A 155 -50.38 12.45 -5.91
N ARG A 156 -50.94 13.40 -5.14
CA ARG A 156 -50.40 14.75 -5.02
C ARG A 156 -49.14 14.75 -4.14
N PHE A 157 -49.14 14.04 -3.03
CA PHE A 157 -47.94 13.79 -2.22
C PHE A 157 -46.83 13.12 -3.04
N GLU A 158 -47.14 12.09 -3.84
CA GLU A 158 -46.16 11.41 -4.71
C GLU A 158 -45.46 12.36 -5.71
N ARG A 159 -46.10 13.48 -6.07
CA ARG A 159 -45.56 14.48 -7.02
C ARG A 159 -44.94 15.71 -6.38
N LEU A 160 -45.37 16.10 -5.18
CA LEU A 160 -44.96 17.35 -4.52
C LEU A 160 -44.15 17.14 -3.24
N GLY A 161 -44.13 15.94 -2.67
CA GLY A 161 -43.46 15.63 -1.40
C GLY A 161 -44.14 16.21 -0.15
N GLU A 162 -45.22 16.96 -0.27
CA GLU A 162 -45.92 17.61 0.86
C GLU A 162 -46.56 16.57 1.80
N VAL A 163 -45.93 16.29 2.95
CA VAL A 163 -46.41 15.33 3.96
C VAL A 163 -47.86 15.63 4.41
N SER A 164 -48.26 16.90 4.46
CA SER A 164 -49.63 17.29 4.82
C SER A 164 -50.72 16.78 3.85
N ASP A 165 -50.37 16.44 2.60
CA ASP A 165 -51.30 15.78 1.69
C ASP A 165 -51.36 14.27 1.92
N LEU A 166 -50.28 13.64 2.39
CA LEU A 166 -50.29 12.26 2.83
C LEU A 166 -51.11 12.08 4.12
N ASP A 167 -50.97 12.98 5.09
CA ASP A 167 -51.80 13.01 6.30
C ASP A 167 -53.31 13.07 5.94
N ARG A 168 -53.69 13.99 5.05
CA ARG A 168 -55.06 14.09 4.52
C ARG A 168 -55.50 12.84 3.75
N ALA A 169 -54.59 12.20 3.01
CA ALA A 169 -54.90 10.96 2.30
C ALA A 169 -55.26 9.84 3.28
N ILE A 170 -54.52 9.75 4.40
CA ILE A 170 -54.77 8.81 5.49
C ILE A 170 -56.09 9.13 6.19
N GLU A 171 -56.36 10.40 6.53
CA GLU A 171 -57.65 10.81 7.13
C GLU A 171 -58.87 10.34 6.30
N TYR A 172 -58.87 10.62 4.99
CA TYR A 172 -59.98 10.21 4.11
C TYR A 172 -60.07 8.69 3.93
N ARG A 173 -58.93 7.98 3.84
CA ARG A 173 -58.90 6.51 3.74
C ARG A 173 -59.33 5.84 5.04
N PHE A 174 -58.98 6.40 6.19
CA PHE A 174 -59.40 5.92 7.50
C PHE A 174 -60.92 6.07 7.68
N GLN A 175 -61.47 7.25 7.40
CA GLN A 175 -62.93 7.47 7.40
C GLN A 175 -63.65 6.52 6.43
N LEU A 176 -63.08 6.30 5.24
CA LEU A 176 -63.61 5.33 4.28
C LEU A 176 -63.65 3.90 4.83
N VAL A 177 -62.58 3.43 5.45
CA VAL A 177 -62.50 2.07 6.05
C VAL A 177 -63.50 1.90 7.19
N GLN A 178 -63.66 2.91 8.06
CA GLN A 178 -64.62 2.90 9.17
C GLN A 178 -66.08 2.84 8.68
N LEU A 179 -66.42 3.58 7.62
CA LEU A 179 -67.76 3.56 7.01
C LEU A 179 -68.01 2.33 6.10
N THR A 180 -67.05 1.40 5.99
CA THR A 180 -67.19 0.19 5.19
C THR A 180 -67.44 -1.02 6.09
N PRO A 181 -68.59 -1.73 5.96
CA PRO A 181 -68.84 -2.98 6.70
C PRO A 181 -67.85 -4.08 6.31
N ASP A 182 -67.52 -4.99 7.24
CA ASP A 182 -66.45 -5.97 7.02
C ASP A 182 -66.78 -7.03 5.96
N GLY A 183 -68.06 -7.32 5.75
CA GLY A 183 -68.55 -8.17 4.65
C GLY A 183 -68.65 -7.48 3.29
N HIS A 184 -68.21 -6.22 3.16
CA HIS A 184 -68.27 -5.47 1.91
C HIS A 184 -67.11 -5.85 0.99
N ALA A 185 -67.38 -6.19 -0.28
CA ALA A 185 -66.37 -6.68 -1.24
C ALA A 185 -65.14 -5.77 -1.41
N GLU A 186 -65.31 -4.45 -1.27
CA GLU A 186 -64.20 -3.48 -1.33
C GLU A 186 -63.48 -3.21 0.01
N LYS A 187 -63.92 -3.78 1.15
CA LYS A 187 -63.23 -3.60 2.44
C LYS A 187 -61.73 -3.97 2.35
N PRO A 188 -61.33 -5.09 1.71
CA PRO A 188 -59.92 -5.47 1.61
C PRO A 188 -59.07 -4.47 0.81
N VAL A 189 -59.59 -3.93 -0.31
CA VAL A 189 -58.81 -2.96 -1.13
C VAL A 189 -58.72 -1.59 -0.46
N ARG A 190 -59.74 -1.22 0.33
CA ARG A 190 -59.72 0.02 1.14
C ARG A 190 -58.74 -0.09 2.31
N LEU A 191 -58.64 -1.26 2.94
CA LEU A 191 -57.66 -1.58 3.98
C LEU A 191 -56.22 -1.60 3.44
N ASP A 192 -55.95 -2.35 2.37
CA ASP A 192 -54.61 -2.38 1.72
C ASP A 192 -54.18 -0.97 1.28
N GLY A 193 -55.09 -0.21 0.66
CA GLY A 193 -54.84 1.17 0.27
C GLY A 193 -54.63 2.14 1.45
N LEU A 194 -55.18 1.86 2.64
CA LEU A 194 -54.89 2.61 3.86
C LEU A 194 -53.50 2.23 4.41
N GLY A 195 -53.20 0.93 4.48
CA GLY A 195 -51.90 0.42 4.92
C GLY A 195 -50.74 0.94 4.07
N ASN A 196 -50.90 1.00 2.75
CA ASN A 196 -49.89 1.58 1.85
C ASN A 196 -49.68 3.09 2.08
N SER A 197 -50.70 3.83 2.55
CA SER A 197 -50.55 5.25 2.89
C SER A 197 -49.82 5.44 4.22
N TRP A 198 -50.10 4.58 5.21
CA TRP A 198 -49.34 4.51 6.46
C TRP A 198 -47.88 4.13 6.22
N LEU A 199 -47.62 3.14 5.36
CA LEU A 199 -46.26 2.74 5.00
C LEU A 199 -45.49 3.89 4.35
N CYS A 200 -46.07 4.60 3.38
CA CYS A 200 -45.43 5.78 2.78
C CYS A 200 -45.20 6.94 3.78
N ARG A 201 -45.94 6.99 4.89
CA ARG A 201 -45.74 7.99 5.95
C ARG A 201 -44.59 7.59 6.86
N PHE A 202 -44.52 6.31 7.21
CA PHE A 202 -43.35 5.69 7.82
C PHE A 202 -42.09 5.88 6.95
N GLU A 203 -42.15 5.71 5.63
CA GLU A 203 -41.00 5.93 4.73
C GLU A 203 -40.47 7.39 4.79
N ARG A 204 -41.31 8.38 5.15
CA ARG A 204 -40.92 9.80 5.26
C ARG A 204 -40.57 10.28 6.66
N LEU A 205 -41.26 9.78 7.69
CA LEU A 205 -41.09 10.22 9.09
C LEU A 205 -40.40 9.17 9.97
N GLY A 206 -40.58 7.89 9.61
CA GLY A 206 -40.06 6.71 10.30
C GLY A 206 -40.65 6.48 11.69
N ALA A 207 -41.85 7.01 11.96
CA ALA A 207 -42.58 6.75 13.20
C ALA A 207 -43.05 5.28 13.22
N LEU A 208 -42.56 4.46 14.16
CA LEU A 208 -42.82 3.02 14.16
C LEU A 208 -44.31 2.67 14.28
N GLY A 209 -45.10 3.49 14.99
CA GLY A 209 -46.55 3.31 15.07
C GLY A 209 -47.29 3.45 13.72
N ASP A 210 -46.75 4.19 12.75
CA ASP A 210 -47.32 4.21 11.39
C ASP A 210 -47.13 2.82 10.71
N LEU A 211 -46.04 2.11 11.00
CA LEU A 211 -45.72 0.81 10.41
C LEU A 211 -46.58 -0.31 11.01
N ASP A 212 -46.83 -0.30 12.32
CA ASP A 212 -47.77 -1.22 12.96
C ASP A 212 -49.20 -1.06 12.42
N LEU A 213 -49.64 0.19 12.19
CA LEU A 213 -50.92 0.48 11.54
C LEU A 213 -50.96 0.01 10.08
N ALA A 214 -49.84 0.08 9.36
CA ALA A 214 -49.73 -0.47 8.00
C ALA A 214 -49.89 -1.99 8.00
N ILE A 215 -49.17 -2.70 8.88
CA ILE A 215 -49.20 -4.15 9.02
C ILE A 215 -50.59 -4.64 9.47
N ASP A 216 -51.24 -3.99 10.43
CA ASP A 216 -52.61 -4.35 10.85
C ASP A 216 -53.60 -4.20 9.70
N CYS A 217 -53.60 -3.05 9.01
CA CYS A 217 -54.46 -2.81 7.85
C CYS A 217 -54.24 -3.86 6.74
N GLN A 218 -52.99 -4.17 6.40
CA GLN A 218 -52.67 -5.15 5.35
C GLN A 218 -52.96 -6.59 5.80
N SER A 219 -52.77 -6.94 7.08
CA SER A 219 -53.11 -8.24 7.65
C SER A 219 -54.61 -8.50 7.59
N GLN A 220 -55.43 -7.51 7.98
CA GLN A 220 -56.88 -7.57 7.84
C GLN A 220 -57.30 -7.65 6.36
N ALA A 221 -56.63 -6.93 5.46
CA ALA A 221 -56.89 -7.01 4.03
C ALA A 221 -56.60 -8.41 3.46
N VAL A 222 -55.48 -9.04 3.84
CA VAL A 222 -55.13 -10.42 3.44
C VAL A 222 -56.13 -11.43 4.03
N GLY A 223 -56.47 -11.32 5.31
CA GLY A 223 -57.41 -12.22 6.00
C GLY A 223 -58.84 -12.19 5.43
N LEU A 224 -59.30 -11.02 4.97
CA LEU A 224 -60.59 -10.86 4.29
C LEU A 224 -60.55 -11.25 2.79
N THR A 225 -59.39 -11.66 2.26
CA THR A 225 -59.22 -12.02 0.84
C THR A 225 -59.17 -13.54 0.63
N LEU A 226 -60.13 -14.09 -0.13
CA LEU A 226 -60.18 -15.50 -0.51
C LEU A 226 -58.95 -15.94 -1.33
N ASP A 227 -58.50 -17.18 -1.16
CA ASP A 227 -57.24 -17.69 -1.73
C ASP A 227 -57.15 -17.61 -3.26
N GLY A 228 -58.29 -17.77 -3.96
CA GLY A 228 -58.36 -17.66 -5.42
C GLY A 228 -58.58 -16.23 -5.97
N HIS A 229 -58.51 -15.19 -5.13
CA HIS A 229 -58.76 -13.81 -5.56
C HIS A 229 -57.52 -13.20 -6.24
N LEU A 230 -57.70 -12.58 -7.42
CA LEU A 230 -56.61 -12.03 -8.25
C LEU A 230 -55.69 -11.03 -7.50
N ASP A 231 -56.25 -10.21 -6.62
CA ASP A 231 -55.48 -9.25 -5.82
C ASP A 231 -54.73 -9.85 -4.61
N LYS A 232 -55.01 -11.11 -4.21
CA LYS A 232 -54.40 -11.68 -2.99
C LYS A 232 -52.87 -11.68 -3.02
N PRO A 233 -52.19 -12.02 -4.13
CA PRO A 233 -50.74 -11.95 -4.23
C PRO A 233 -50.19 -10.53 -4.05
N ALA A 234 -50.91 -9.49 -4.50
CA ALA A 234 -50.49 -8.12 -4.31
C ALA A 234 -50.57 -7.70 -2.83
N ARG A 235 -51.67 -8.04 -2.15
CA ARG A 235 -51.85 -7.78 -0.71
C ARG A 235 -50.84 -8.53 0.15
N LEU A 236 -50.55 -9.79 -0.18
CA LEU A 236 -49.49 -10.59 0.46
C LEU A 236 -48.10 -9.98 0.26
N ASN A 237 -47.77 -9.53 -0.96
CA ASN A 237 -46.50 -8.84 -1.22
C ASN A 237 -46.40 -7.50 -0.45
N ASN A 238 -47.49 -6.74 -0.34
CA ASN A 238 -47.52 -5.49 0.43
C ASN A 238 -47.32 -5.74 1.92
N LEU A 239 -48.05 -6.71 2.50
CA LEU A 239 -47.90 -7.13 3.90
C LEU A 239 -46.45 -7.56 4.18
N GLY A 240 -45.89 -8.45 3.35
CA GLY A 240 -44.52 -8.91 3.52
C GLY A 240 -43.47 -7.81 3.35
N HIS A 241 -43.75 -6.74 2.61
CA HIS A 241 -42.87 -5.58 2.51
C HIS A 241 -42.89 -4.74 3.80
N SER A 242 -44.07 -4.52 4.40
CA SER A 242 -44.18 -3.82 5.68
C SER A 242 -43.58 -4.64 6.83
N CYS A 243 -43.76 -5.96 6.85
CA CYS A 243 -43.09 -6.84 7.81
C CYS A 243 -41.57 -6.80 7.67
N LEU A 244 -41.03 -6.81 6.43
CA LEU A 244 -39.59 -6.63 6.20
C LEU A 244 -39.09 -5.29 6.76
N TYR A 245 -39.80 -4.19 6.50
CA TYR A 245 -39.44 -2.90 7.09
C TYR A 245 -39.52 -2.88 8.62
N ARG A 246 -40.39 -3.68 9.25
CA ARG A 246 -40.46 -3.76 10.73
C ARG A 246 -39.31 -4.58 11.29
N PHE A 247 -38.94 -5.67 10.61
CA PHE A 247 -37.69 -6.38 10.89
C PHE A 247 -36.47 -5.46 10.78
N GLU A 248 -36.34 -4.67 9.71
CA GLU A 248 -35.25 -3.68 9.50
C GLU A 248 -35.21 -2.55 10.56
N ARG A 249 -36.15 -2.51 11.51
CA ARG A 249 -36.23 -1.51 12.59
C ARG A 249 -36.17 -2.11 14.00
N LEU A 250 -36.74 -3.30 14.19
CA LEU A 250 -36.84 -3.95 15.50
C LEU A 250 -35.92 -5.19 15.65
N GLY A 251 -35.47 -5.78 14.54
CA GLY A 251 -34.69 -7.01 14.53
C GLY A 251 -35.50 -8.28 14.90
N GLU A 252 -36.83 -8.20 14.99
CA GLU A 252 -37.67 -9.33 15.38
C GLU A 252 -37.79 -10.36 14.24
N LEU A 253 -37.04 -11.47 14.34
CA LEU A 253 -36.98 -12.52 13.32
C LEU A 253 -38.35 -13.05 12.85
N GLY A 254 -39.37 -13.03 13.72
CA GLY A 254 -40.74 -13.43 13.36
C GLY A 254 -41.38 -12.55 12.27
N ASP A 255 -41.01 -11.28 12.17
CA ASP A 255 -41.43 -10.40 11.08
C ASP A 255 -40.76 -10.77 9.75
N LEU A 256 -39.50 -11.22 9.80
CA LEU A 256 -38.77 -11.66 8.62
C LEU A 256 -39.27 -13.03 8.12
N ASP A 257 -39.56 -13.96 9.04
CA ASP A 257 -40.26 -15.22 8.73
C ASP A 257 -41.61 -14.91 8.05
N LEU A 258 -42.42 -14.02 8.64
CA LEU A 258 -43.72 -13.62 8.08
C LEU A 258 -43.60 -12.91 6.73
N ALA A 259 -42.56 -12.09 6.54
CA ALA A 259 -42.27 -11.43 5.26
C ALA A 259 -41.98 -12.46 4.16
N ILE A 260 -41.08 -13.42 4.45
CA ILE A 260 -40.72 -14.51 3.54
C ILE A 260 -41.94 -15.39 3.23
N ASP A 261 -42.75 -15.75 4.23
CA ASP A 261 -43.96 -16.56 4.04
C ASP A 261 -44.98 -15.85 3.14
N CYS A 262 -45.27 -14.57 3.42
CA CYS A 262 -46.23 -13.78 2.63
C CYS A 262 -45.76 -13.60 1.19
N GLN A 263 -44.48 -13.25 0.98
CA GLN A 263 -43.92 -13.06 -0.36
C GLN A 263 -43.77 -14.38 -1.12
N SER A 264 -43.46 -15.49 -0.44
CA SER A 264 -43.44 -16.84 -1.03
C SER A 264 -44.83 -17.25 -1.53
N GLN A 265 -45.87 -17.05 -0.70
CA GLN A 265 -47.25 -17.28 -1.12
C GLN A 265 -47.65 -16.38 -2.30
N ALA A 266 -47.24 -15.10 -2.29
CA ALA A 266 -47.48 -14.20 -3.40
C ALA A 266 -46.83 -14.70 -4.71
N VAL A 267 -45.57 -15.15 -4.67
CA VAL A 267 -44.88 -15.71 -5.85
C VAL A 267 -45.53 -17.00 -6.35
N VAL A 268 -45.90 -17.92 -5.46
CA VAL A 268 -46.57 -19.19 -5.81
C VAL A 268 -47.93 -18.97 -6.45
N LEU A 269 -48.71 -18.01 -5.95
CA LEU A 269 -50.02 -17.65 -6.51
C LEU A 269 -49.92 -16.80 -7.81
N THR A 270 -48.72 -16.47 -8.27
CA THR A 270 -48.49 -15.65 -9.48
C THR A 270 -48.05 -16.51 -10.67
N PRO A 271 -48.82 -16.56 -11.78
CA PRO A 271 -48.43 -17.26 -13.01
C PRO A 271 -47.14 -16.70 -13.64
N ASP A 272 -46.34 -17.54 -14.29
CA ASP A 272 -45.01 -17.16 -14.82
C ASP A 272 -45.04 -16.00 -15.83
N GLY A 273 -46.10 -15.91 -16.63
CA GLY A 273 -46.29 -14.82 -17.61
C GLY A 273 -46.91 -13.53 -17.04
N HIS A 274 -47.08 -13.40 -15.72
CA HIS A 274 -47.69 -12.22 -15.11
C HIS A 274 -46.66 -11.08 -14.97
N PRO A 275 -46.97 -9.83 -15.38
CA PRO A 275 -46.01 -8.72 -15.38
C PRO A 275 -45.40 -8.41 -14.01
N ASP A 276 -46.16 -8.54 -12.92
CA ASP A 276 -45.64 -8.32 -11.56
C ASP A 276 -44.74 -9.45 -11.02
N LYS A 277 -44.64 -10.61 -11.68
CA LYS A 277 -43.91 -11.77 -11.10
C LYS A 277 -42.42 -11.45 -10.84
N PRO A 278 -41.68 -10.81 -11.76
CA PRO A 278 -40.29 -10.40 -11.50
C PRO A 278 -40.16 -9.48 -10.28
N ALA A 279 -41.07 -8.52 -10.09
CA ALA A 279 -41.05 -7.64 -8.93
C ALA A 279 -41.31 -8.39 -7.60
N ARG A 280 -42.24 -9.36 -7.60
CA ARG A 280 -42.52 -10.23 -6.44
C ARG A 280 -41.34 -11.16 -6.12
N LEU A 281 -40.70 -11.74 -7.15
CA LEU A 281 -39.46 -12.53 -7.03
C LEU A 281 -38.29 -11.69 -6.50
N ASN A 282 -38.14 -10.45 -6.98
CA ASN A 282 -37.14 -9.51 -6.47
C ASN A 282 -37.36 -9.21 -4.98
N ASN A 283 -38.59 -8.95 -4.55
CA ASN A 283 -38.91 -8.71 -3.14
C ASN A 283 -38.60 -9.96 -2.28
N LEU A 284 -39.00 -11.15 -2.76
CA LEU A 284 -38.72 -12.42 -2.07
C LEU A 284 -37.22 -12.68 -1.91
N GLY A 285 -36.45 -12.53 -2.99
CA GLY A 285 -34.99 -12.69 -2.93
C GLY A 285 -34.34 -11.67 -2.01
N ASN A 286 -34.87 -10.44 -1.97
CA ASN A 286 -34.46 -9.37 -1.08
C ASN A 286 -34.71 -9.64 0.41
N SER A 287 -35.82 -10.31 0.77
CA SER A 287 -36.05 -10.78 2.15
C SER A 287 -35.20 -12.01 2.51
N TRP A 288 -34.93 -12.91 1.57
CA TRP A 288 -33.99 -14.02 1.77
C TRP A 288 -32.54 -13.56 1.98
N LEU A 289 -32.09 -12.53 1.25
CA LEU A 289 -30.79 -11.90 1.46
C LEU A 289 -30.68 -11.34 2.89
N CYS A 290 -31.69 -10.59 3.33
CA CYS A 290 -31.74 -10.02 4.67
C CYS A 290 -31.71 -11.09 5.78
N ARG A 291 -32.33 -12.26 5.55
CA ARG A 291 -32.22 -13.42 6.44
C ARG A 291 -30.81 -13.98 6.48
N PHE A 292 -30.18 -14.11 5.33
CA PHE A 292 -28.80 -14.60 5.24
C PHE A 292 -27.82 -13.68 5.97
N GLU A 293 -27.94 -12.36 5.79
CA GLU A 293 -27.12 -11.36 6.49
C GLU A 293 -27.23 -11.48 8.02
N HIS A 294 -28.43 -11.78 8.54
CA HIS A 294 -28.66 -11.89 9.99
C HIS A 294 -28.32 -13.26 10.60
N LEU A 295 -28.54 -14.37 9.88
CA LEU A 295 -28.39 -15.74 10.41
C LEU A 295 -27.16 -16.49 9.86
N GLY A 296 -26.59 -16.08 8.73
CA GLY A 296 -25.47 -16.75 8.06
C GLY A 296 -25.82 -18.11 7.42
N GLU A 297 -27.10 -18.44 7.29
CA GLU A 297 -27.61 -19.70 6.72
C GLU A 297 -27.48 -19.73 5.19
N LEU A 298 -26.55 -20.54 4.65
CA LEU A 298 -26.25 -20.61 3.21
C LEU A 298 -27.48 -20.90 2.32
N ALA A 299 -28.46 -21.66 2.82
CA ALA A 299 -29.70 -21.90 2.08
C ALA A 299 -30.47 -20.59 1.77
N GLY A 300 -30.38 -19.58 2.64
CA GLY A 300 -31.00 -18.27 2.43
C GLY A 300 -30.39 -17.53 1.24
N ILE A 301 -29.06 -17.53 1.08
CA ILE A 301 -28.42 -16.83 -0.05
C ILE A 301 -28.63 -17.58 -1.37
N ASP A 302 -28.68 -18.92 -1.35
CA ASP A 302 -29.08 -19.72 -2.51
C ASP A 302 -30.54 -19.42 -2.94
N HIS A 303 -31.47 -19.29 -1.99
CA HIS A 303 -32.85 -18.87 -2.28
C HIS A 303 -32.93 -17.43 -2.80
N ALA A 304 -32.14 -16.51 -2.27
CA ALA A 304 -32.07 -15.12 -2.75
C ALA A 304 -31.61 -15.05 -4.21
N ILE A 305 -30.47 -15.66 -4.51
CA ILE A 305 -29.89 -15.73 -5.86
C ILE A 305 -30.84 -16.42 -6.83
N GLY A 306 -31.49 -17.52 -6.41
CA GLY A 306 -32.48 -18.23 -7.22
C GLY A 306 -33.68 -17.35 -7.61
N CYS A 307 -34.26 -16.62 -6.66
CA CYS A 307 -35.39 -15.72 -6.91
C CYS A 307 -34.98 -14.53 -7.81
N LEU A 308 -33.85 -13.90 -7.52
CA LEU A 308 -33.35 -12.75 -8.28
C LEU A 308 -32.92 -13.12 -9.70
N SER A 309 -32.32 -14.30 -9.89
CA SER A 309 -31.99 -14.83 -11.22
C SER A 309 -33.25 -15.05 -12.05
N GLN A 310 -34.32 -15.61 -11.47
CA GLN A 310 -35.61 -15.74 -12.16
C GLN A 310 -36.22 -14.39 -12.51
N ALA A 311 -36.14 -13.39 -11.61
CA ALA A 311 -36.61 -12.04 -11.88
C ALA A 311 -35.87 -11.41 -13.08
N VAL A 312 -34.54 -11.54 -13.15
CA VAL A 312 -33.72 -11.02 -14.26
C VAL A 312 -34.02 -11.74 -15.57
N VAL A 313 -34.20 -13.08 -15.56
CA VAL A 313 -34.52 -13.89 -16.76
C VAL A 313 -35.91 -13.59 -17.33
N LEU A 314 -36.91 -13.38 -16.47
CA LEU A 314 -38.28 -13.03 -16.88
C LEU A 314 -38.41 -11.57 -17.36
N THR A 315 -37.38 -10.74 -17.21
CA THR A 315 -37.42 -9.30 -17.51
C THR A 315 -36.62 -8.96 -18.78
N PRO A 316 -37.25 -8.38 -19.84
CA PRO A 316 -36.54 -7.94 -21.04
C PRO A 316 -35.56 -6.78 -20.80
N ASP A 317 -34.51 -6.67 -21.62
CA ASP A 317 -33.42 -5.68 -21.44
C ASP A 317 -33.88 -4.21 -21.47
N GLY A 318 -34.96 -3.91 -22.19
CA GLY A 318 -35.55 -2.57 -22.25
C GLY A 318 -36.51 -2.24 -21.10
N HIS A 319 -36.68 -3.12 -20.10
CA HIS A 319 -37.59 -2.89 -18.98
C HIS A 319 -36.95 -1.99 -17.91
N PRO A 320 -37.65 -0.96 -17.41
CA PRO A 320 -37.06 0.03 -16.50
C PRO A 320 -36.53 -0.57 -15.19
N ASP A 321 -37.14 -1.64 -14.68
CA ASP A 321 -36.73 -2.24 -13.40
C ASP A 321 -35.59 -3.26 -13.53
N LYS A 322 -35.19 -3.65 -14.76
CA LYS A 322 -34.14 -4.68 -14.95
C LYS A 322 -32.79 -4.30 -14.32
N PRO A 323 -32.30 -3.05 -14.42
CA PRO A 323 -31.07 -2.63 -13.75
C PRO A 323 -31.12 -2.82 -12.22
N ALA A 324 -32.26 -2.54 -11.58
CA ALA A 324 -32.43 -2.75 -10.15
C ALA A 324 -32.39 -4.25 -9.79
N PHE A 325 -33.03 -5.12 -10.58
CA PHE A 325 -32.97 -6.58 -10.36
C PHE A 325 -31.54 -7.13 -10.55
N LEU A 326 -30.81 -6.63 -11.56
CA LEU A 326 -29.41 -6.97 -11.80
C LEU A 326 -28.50 -6.51 -10.66
N ASN A 327 -28.70 -5.29 -10.14
CA ASN A 327 -27.96 -4.78 -8.97
C ASN A 327 -28.20 -5.67 -7.73
N ASN A 328 -29.46 -6.00 -7.43
CA ASN A 328 -29.80 -6.82 -6.26
C ASN A 328 -29.26 -8.26 -6.38
N LEU A 329 -29.28 -8.83 -7.60
CA LEU A 329 -28.64 -10.11 -7.90
C LEU A 329 -27.12 -10.02 -7.68
N GLY A 330 -26.47 -8.96 -8.15
CA GLY A 330 -25.05 -8.74 -7.95
C GLY A 330 -24.65 -8.60 -6.48
N ASN A 331 -25.46 -7.88 -5.69
CA ASN A 331 -25.25 -7.78 -4.24
C ASN A 331 -25.41 -9.15 -3.55
N SER A 332 -26.37 -9.98 -3.96
CA SER A 332 -26.54 -11.32 -3.41
C SER A 332 -25.36 -12.25 -3.73
N TRP A 333 -24.79 -12.14 -4.93
CA TRP A 333 -23.54 -12.81 -5.29
C TRP A 333 -22.35 -12.29 -4.48
N LEU A 334 -22.27 -10.99 -4.20
CA LEU A 334 -21.21 -10.40 -3.38
C LEU A 334 -21.26 -10.92 -1.93
N CYS A 335 -22.42 -10.90 -1.29
CA CYS A 335 -22.57 -11.40 0.09
C CYS A 335 -22.30 -12.92 0.20
N ARG A 336 -22.57 -13.69 -0.87
CA ARG A 336 -22.17 -15.09 -0.98
C ARG A 336 -20.65 -15.23 -1.08
N PHE A 337 -20.00 -14.43 -1.92
CA PHE A 337 -18.55 -14.36 -2.04
C PHE A 337 -17.88 -14.01 -0.69
N GLU A 338 -18.40 -13.03 0.05
CA GLU A 338 -17.87 -12.64 1.36
C GLU A 338 -17.90 -13.79 2.38
N ARG A 339 -18.84 -14.73 2.22
CA ARG A 339 -19.00 -15.90 3.10
C ARG A 339 -18.22 -17.13 2.66
N LEU A 340 -18.06 -17.37 1.36
CA LEU A 340 -17.45 -18.58 0.81
C LEU A 340 -16.05 -18.37 0.21
N GLY A 341 -15.73 -17.16 -0.25
CA GLY A 341 -14.46 -16.81 -0.90
C GLY A 341 -14.32 -17.26 -2.37
N GLU A 342 -15.41 -17.75 -2.97
CA GLU A 342 -15.44 -18.29 -4.34
C GLU A 342 -15.35 -17.18 -5.39
N LEU A 343 -14.27 -17.19 -6.18
CA LEU A 343 -14.00 -16.11 -7.16
C LEU A 343 -15.08 -15.99 -8.25
N ASP A 344 -15.69 -17.10 -8.64
CA ASP A 344 -16.76 -17.11 -9.63
C ASP A 344 -17.96 -16.29 -9.16
N ASP A 345 -18.34 -16.36 -7.87
CA ASP A 345 -19.46 -15.57 -7.32
C ASP A 345 -19.16 -14.06 -7.45
N LEU A 346 -17.92 -13.64 -7.24
CA LEU A 346 -17.50 -12.25 -7.38
C LEU A 346 -17.46 -11.77 -8.84
N ASP A 347 -17.06 -12.62 -9.78
CA ASP A 347 -17.15 -12.33 -11.21
C ASP A 347 -18.63 -12.18 -11.65
N HIS A 348 -19.54 -13.03 -11.16
CA HIS A 348 -20.98 -12.86 -11.40
C HIS A 348 -21.53 -11.56 -10.79
N ALA A 349 -21.07 -11.15 -9.60
CA ALA A 349 -21.46 -9.89 -8.97
C ALA A 349 -21.10 -8.69 -9.84
N ILE A 350 -19.83 -8.63 -10.27
CA ILE A 350 -19.29 -7.57 -11.14
C ILE A 350 -20.02 -7.54 -12.48
N ASP A 351 -20.30 -8.69 -13.11
CA ASP A 351 -21.00 -8.76 -14.39
C ASP A 351 -22.45 -8.28 -14.29
N CYS A 352 -23.17 -8.62 -13.21
CA CYS A 352 -24.54 -8.18 -12.99
C CYS A 352 -24.61 -6.66 -12.74
N GLN A 353 -23.79 -6.13 -11.84
CA GLN A 353 -23.74 -4.69 -11.55
C GLN A 353 -23.22 -3.88 -12.76
N SER A 354 -22.26 -4.41 -13.52
CA SER A 354 -21.80 -3.79 -14.77
C SER A 354 -22.91 -3.73 -15.82
N GLN A 355 -23.76 -4.76 -15.92
CA GLN A 355 -24.96 -4.70 -16.77
C GLN A 355 -25.95 -3.64 -16.26
N ALA A 356 -26.20 -3.56 -14.96
CA ALA A 356 -27.08 -2.54 -14.37
C ALA A 356 -26.59 -1.11 -14.71
N VAL A 357 -25.31 -0.81 -14.50
CA VAL A 357 -24.72 0.50 -14.83
C VAL A 357 -24.79 0.80 -16.33
N ARG A 358 -24.55 -0.18 -17.22
CA ARG A 358 -24.63 -0.01 -18.68
C ARG A 358 -26.04 0.26 -19.19
N LEU A 359 -27.05 -0.40 -18.61
CA LEU A 359 -28.46 -0.24 -18.99
C LEU A 359 -29.08 1.06 -18.42
N THR A 360 -28.43 1.69 -17.45
CA THR A 360 -28.96 2.88 -16.74
C THR A 360 -28.47 4.19 -17.38
N PRO A 361 -29.37 5.11 -17.80
CA PRO A 361 -28.99 6.42 -18.34
C PRO A 361 -28.22 7.31 -17.34
N GLU A 362 -27.33 8.18 -17.82
CA GLU A 362 -26.50 9.06 -16.97
C GLU A 362 -27.29 9.98 -16.00
N GLY A 363 -28.54 10.33 -16.34
CA GLY A 363 -29.41 11.17 -15.48
C GLY A 363 -30.39 10.40 -14.58
N HIS A 364 -30.23 9.08 -14.43
CA HIS A 364 -31.15 8.26 -13.62
C HIS A 364 -30.79 8.33 -12.12
N PRO A 365 -31.77 8.52 -11.20
CA PRO A 365 -31.49 8.70 -9.76
C PRO A 365 -30.76 7.51 -9.12
N ASP A 366 -31.03 6.28 -9.56
CA ASP A 366 -30.41 5.08 -8.97
C ASP A 366 -28.98 4.80 -9.48
N LYS A 367 -28.50 5.53 -10.50
CA LYS A 367 -27.19 5.27 -11.12
C LYS A 367 -25.99 5.45 -10.19
N PRO A 368 -25.94 6.47 -9.30
CA PRO A 368 -24.90 6.59 -8.29
C PRO A 368 -24.82 5.36 -7.37
N ALA A 369 -25.95 4.82 -6.93
CA ALA A 369 -26.00 3.62 -6.10
C ALA A 369 -25.45 2.39 -6.84
N PHE A 370 -25.82 2.18 -8.10
CA PHE A 370 -25.29 1.08 -8.91
C PHE A 370 -23.77 1.21 -9.16
N LEU A 371 -23.27 2.43 -9.37
CA LEU A 371 -21.84 2.71 -9.49
C LEU A 371 -21.09 2.46 -8.16
N ASN A 372 -21.67 2.85 -7.03
CA ASN A 372 -21.08 2.61 -5.71
C ASN A 372 -20.96 1.11 -5.40
N ASN A 373 -22.01 0.33 -5.69
CA ASN A 373 -22.03 -1.12 -5.51
C ASN A 373 -21.02 -1.83 -6.43
N LEU A 374 -20.97 -1.44 -7.71
CA LEU A 374 -19.96 -1.93 -8.66
C LEU A 374 -18.54 -1.63 -8.15
N GLY A 375 -18.31 -0.42 -7.63
CA GLY A 375 -17.03 -0.05 -7.04
C GLY A 375 -16.67 -0.89 -5.81
N HIS A 376 -17.65 -1.27 -4.99
CA HIS A 376 -17.44 -2.17 -3.86
C HIS A 376 -17.03 -3.57 -4.31
N SER A 377 -17.68 -4.16 -5.31
CA SER A 377 -17.28 -5.49 -5.83
C SER A 377 -15.88 -5.46 -6.47
N TRP A 378 -15.50 -4.38 -7.14
CA TRP A 378 -14.11 -4.18 -7.60
C TRP A 378 -13.10 -4.08 -6.44
N LEU A 379 -13.48 -3.44 -5.33
CA LEU A 379 -12.65 -3.38 -4.12
C LEU A 379 -12.45 -4.76 -3.49
N CYS A 380 -13.51 -5.56 -3.36
CA CYS A 380 -13.43 -6.94 -2.87
C CYS A 380 -12.54 -7.82 -3.78
N ARG A 381 -12.61 -7.60 -5.11
CA ARG A 381 -11.73 -8.28 -6.07
C ARG A 381 -10.27 -7.91 -5.89
N PHE A 382 -9.99 -6.62 -5.67
CA PHE A 382 -8.66 -6.16 -5.31
C PHE A 382 -8.16 -6.80 -4.00
N GLU A 383 -8.98 -6.86 -2.95
CA GLU A 383 -8.59 -7.46 -1.67
C GLU A 383 -8.27 -8.96 -1.81
N ARG A 384 -8.98 -9.68 -2.68
CA ARG A 384 -8.74 -11.12 -2.92
C ARG A 384 -7.57 -11.42 -3.86
N LEU A 385 -7.39 -10.65 -4.94
CA LEU A 385 -6.39 -10.91 -5.99
C LEU A 385 -5.11 -10.05 -5.84
N GLY A 386 -5.14 -9.00 -5.02
CA GLY A 386 -4.05 -8.02 -4.86
C GLY A 386 -3.74 -7.22 -6.13
N ALA A 387 -4.66 -7.22 -7.10
CA ALA A 387 -4.44 -6.82 -8.48
C ALA A 387 -4.85 -5.34 -8.68
N PRO A 388 -3.90 -4.39 -8.76
CA PRO A 388 -4.18 -3.00 -8.37
C PRO A 388 -5.00 -2.18 -9.37
N GLY A 389 -5.14 -2.62 -10.62
CA GLY A 389 -6.08 -2.00 -11.56
C GLY A 389 -7.55 -2.13 -11.13
N ASP A 390 -7.88 -3.17 -10.37
CA ASP A 390 -9.25 -3.39 -9.86
C ASP A 390 -9.61 -2.32 -8.80
N LEU A 391 -8.63 -1.94 -7.98
CA LEU A 391 -8.77 -0.86 -7.00
C LEU A 391 -8.99 0.50 -7.64
N ASP A 392 -8.35 0.76 -8.78
CA ASP A 392 -8.59 2.02 -9.50
C ASP A 392 -9.94 2.04 -10.22
N LEU A 393 -10.48 0.88 -10.62
CA LEU A 393 -11.85 0.76 -11.11
C LEU A 393 -12.86 1.01 -9.98
N ALA A 394 -12.57 0.54 -8.76
CA ALA A 394 -13.37 0.85 -7.57
C ALA A 394 -13.44 2.36 -7.30
N ILE A 395 -12.29 3.03 -7.32
CA ILE A 395 -12.19 4.49 -7.10
C ILE A 395 -12.89 5.26 -8.24
N ASP A 396 -12.75 4.85 -9.51
CA ASP A 396 -13.45 5.52 -10.63
C ASP A 396 -14.97 5.43 -10.47
N CYS A 397 -15.51 4.24 -10.21
CA CYS A 397 -16.95 4.04 -10.05
C CYS A 397 -17.49 4.85 -8.85
N GLN A 398 -16.82 4.83 -7.71
CA GLN A 398 -17.24 5.57 -6.51
C GLN A 398 -17.05 7.09 -6.65
N SER A 399 -16.03 7.56 -7.37
CA SER A 399 -15.86 8.98 -7.69
C SER A 399 -17.00 9.49 -8.57
N ARG A 400 -17.35 8.73 -9.63
CA ARG A 400 -18.48 9.04 -10.49
C ARG A 400 -19.83 8.98 -9.77
N ALA A 401 -20.01 8.05 -8.83
CA ALA A 401 -21.19 8.04 -7.96
C ALA A 401 -21.30 9.34 -7.15
N LEU A 402 -20.21 9.79 -6.54
CA LEU A 402 -20.16 11.02 -5.75
C LEU A 402 -20.37 12.29 -6.59
N GLU A 403 -19.84 12.33 -7.82
CA GLU A 403 -20.03 13.43 -8.78
C GLU A 403 -21.49 13.59 -9.24
N LEU A 404 -22.19 12.46 -9.44
CA LEU A 404 -23.60 12.43 -9.83
C LEU A 404 -24.57 12.67 -8.65
N THR A 405 -24.07 12.66 -7.42
CA THR A 405 -24.88 12.79 -6.20
C THR A 405 -24.90 14.24 -5.70
N PRO A 406 -26.08 14.88 -5.55
CA PRO A 406 -26.21 16.23 -4.98
C PRO A 406 -25.62 16.38 -3.57
N ASP A 407 -25.25 17.61 -3.19
CA ASP A 407 -24.63 17.88 -1.88
C ASP A 407 -25.54 17.62 -0.67
N ASP A 408 -26.85 17.74 -0.86
CA ASP A 408 -27.90 17.52 0.15
C ASP A 408 -28.55 16.13 0.08
N HIS A 409 -28.05 15.23 -0.78
CA HIS A 409 -28.62 13.90 -0.96
C HIS A 409 -28.28 12.96 0.22
N PRO A 410 -29.24 12.15 0.73
CA PRO A 410 -29.01 11.23 1.84
C PRO A 410 -27.92 10.18 1.57
N ASP A 411 -27.69 9.83 0.30
CA ASP A 411 -26.67 8.83 -0.10
C ASP A 411 -25.26 9.43 -0.26
N ARG A 412 -25.08 10.75 -0.10
CA ARG A 412 -23.75 11.37 -0.20
C ARG A 412 -22.77 10.88 0.88
N PRO A 413 -23.14 10.78 2.17
CA PRO A 413 -22.27 10.23 3.21
C PRO A 413 -21.83 8.77 3.00
N PRO A 414 -22.67 7.78 2.62
CA PRO A 414 -22.18 6.44 2.33
C PRO A 414 -21.25 6.40 1.12
N HIS A 415 -21.53 7.14 0.03
CA HIS A 415 -20.61 7.22 -1.12
C HIS A 415 -19.23 7.80 -0.74
N LEU A 416 -19.21 8.87 0.08
CA LEU A 416 -17.98 9.43 0.66
C LEU A 416 -17.21 8.39 1.50
N ASN A 417 -17.91 7.63 2.35
CA ASN A 417 -17.29 6.58 3.16
C ASN A 417 -16.69 5.46 2.29
N SER A 418 -17.44 4.94 1.31
CA SER A 418 -16.97 3.90 0.38
C SER A 418 -15.74 4.36 -0.42
N LEU A 419 -15.77 5.58 -0.98
CA LEU A 419 -14.64 6.17 -1.68
C LEU A 419 -13.41 6.31 -0.78
N GLY A 420 -13.62 6.72 0.49
CA GLY A 420 -12.55 6.83 1.47
C GLY A 420 -11.90 5.50 1.83
N ILE A 421 -12.66 4.41 1.91
CA ILE A 421 -12.12 3.04 2.11
C ILE A 421 -11.22 2.65 0.93
N SER A 422 -11.67 2.87 -0.31
CA SER A 422 -10.87 2.56 -1.51
C SER A 422 -9.56 3.38 -1.58
N TRP A 423 -9.60 4.67 -1.23
CA TRP A 423 -8.38 5.49 -1.07
C TRP A 423 -7.45 4.97 0.02
N LYS A 424 -7.97 4.55 1.18
CA LYS A 424 -7.18 3.94 2.26
C LYS A 424 -6.50 2.65 1.80
N ARG A 425 -7.21 1.74 1.12
CA ARG A 425 -6.61 0.51 0.54
C ARG A 425 -5.52 0.82 -0.48
N ARG A 426 -5.68 1.89 -1.25
CA ARG A 426 -4.68 2.32 -2.23
C ARG A 426 -3.43 2.87 -1.54
N PHE A 427 -3.60 3.64 -0.46
CA PHE A 427 -2.50 4.04 0.39
C PHE A 427 -1.78 2.85 1.05
N GLU A 428 -2.49 1.87 1.61
CA GLU A 428 -1.88 0.65 2.19
C GLU A 428 -1.02 -0.11 1.18
N ARG A 429 -1.41 -0.08 -0.11
CA ARG A 429 -0.70 -0.75 -1.20
C ARG A 429 0.46 0.04 -1.78
N LEU A 430 0.33 1.37 -1.91
CA LEU A 430 1.26 2.23 -2.66
C LEU A 430 2.06 3.20 -1.78
N GLY A 431 1.62 3.50 -0.56
CA GLY A 431 2.29 4.44 0.36
C GLY A 431 2.22 5.92 -0.03
N GLU A 432 1.36 6.29 -0.98
CA GLU A 432 1.16 7.66 -1.48
C GLU A 432 0.39 8.52 -0.48
N LEU A 433 1.05 9.49 0.17
CA LEU A 433 0.45 10.31 1.23
C LEU A 433 -0.82 11.06 0.78
N ALA A 434 -0.86 11.51 -0.48
CA ALA A 434 -2.03 12.18 -1.04
C ALA A 434 -3.30 11.30 -1.09
N ASP A 435 -3.15 9.97 -1.06
CA ASP A 435 -4.28 9.04 -1.08
C ASP A 435 -4.84 8.83 0.33
N ILE A 436 -4.02 8.80 1.40
CA ILE A 436 -4.54 8.76 2.78
C ILE A 436 -5.17 10.09 3.19
N ASP A 437 -4.64 11.22 2.73
CA ASP A 437 -5.27 12.53 2.93
C ASP A 437 -6.67 12.62 2.30
N ARG A 438 -6.86 12.05 1.09
CA ARG A 438 -8.18 11.94 0.46
C ARG A 438 -9.11 10.99 1.22
N ALA A 439 -8.60 9.87 1.72
CA ALA A 439 -9.39 8.95 2.54
C ALA A 439 -9.94 9.64 3.79
N ILE A 440 -9.07 10.40 4.48
CA ILE A 440 -9.41 11.19 5.66
C ILE A 440 -10.42 12.31 5.33
N ASP A 441 -10.25 13.07 4.25
CA ASP A 441 -11.23 14.10 3.84
C ASP A 441 -12.61 13.48 3.59
N CYS A 442 -12.67 12.42 2.78
CA CYS A 442 -13.93 11.76 2.44
C CYS A 442 -14.64 11.21 3.69
N GLN A 443 -13.91 10.52 4.57
CA GLN A 443 -14.48 9.93 5.78
C GLN A 443 -14.81 10.98 6.86
N SER A 444 -14.05 12.07 6.95
CA SER A 444 -14.37 13.20 7.84
C SER A 444 -15.69 13.84 7.41
N ARG A 445 -15.83 14.17 6.12
CA ARG A 445 -17.07 14.73 5.56
C ARG A 445 -18.26 13.77 5.68
N ALA A 446 -18.03 12.47 5.48
CA ALA A 446 -19.06 11.44 5.73
C ALA A 446 -19.50 11.46 7.21
N ALA A 447 -18.55 11.47 8.16
CA ALA A 447 -18.86 11.50 9.58
C ALA A 447 -19.54 12.82 10.03
N GLU A 448 -19.14 13.97 9.48
CA GLU A 448 -19.72 15.29 9.76
C GLU A 448 -21.16 15.41 9.28
N LEU A 449 -21.45 14.96 8.05
CA LEU A 449 -22.80 14.94 7.48
C LEU A 449 -23.73 13.91 8.16
N THR A 450 -23.20 13.05 9.02
CA THR A 450 -23.97 12.01 9.73
C THR A 450 -24.37 12.50 11.13
N PRO A 451 -25.68 12.59 11.48
CA PRO A 451 -26.11 12.90 12.84
C PRO A 451 -25.62 11.85 13.86
N ASP A 452 -25.39 12.25 15.11
CA ASP A 452 -24.85 11.32 16.13
C ASP A 452 -25.80 10.17 16.50
N GLY A 453 -27.12 10.39 16.40
CA GLY A 453 -28.13 9.33 16.58
C GLY A 453 -28.34 8.44 15.34
N HIS A 454 -27.50 8.55 14.31
CA HIS A 454 -27.61 7.74 13.10
C HIS A 454 -26.89 6.38 13.28
N PRO A 455 -27.50 5.25 12.88
CA PRO A 455 -26.93 3.90 12.99
C PRO A 455 -25.50 3.77 12.46
N ASP A 456 -25.21 4.33 11.28
CA ASP A 456 -23.90 4.23 10.63
C ASP A 456 -22.81 5.15 11.23
N LYS A 457 -23.17 6.06 12.16
CA LYS A 457 -22.21 7.02 12.72
C LYS A 457 -20.98 6.32 13.33
N PRO A 458 -21.11 5.25 14.13
CA PRO A 458 -19.98 4.48 14.64
C PRO A 458 -19.12 3.87 13.54
N ALA A 459 -19.71 3.29 12.49
CA ALA A 459 -18.98 2.70 11.37
C ALA A 459 -18.13 3.74 10.63
N ARG A 460 -18.72 4.90 10.32
CA ARG A 460 -18.05 6.02 9.64
C ARG A 460 -16.92 6.62 10.50
N LEU A 461 -17.14 6.75 11.82
CA LEU A 461 -16.10 7.16 12.77
C LEU A 461 -14.97 6.13 12.92
N ASN A 462 -15.29 4.83 12.96
CA ASN A 462 -14.29 3.77 13.04
C ASN A 462 -13.40 3.74 11.78
N ASN A 463 -14.00 3.88 10.60
CA ASN A 463 -13.28 3.97 9.33
C ASN A 463 -12.34 5.18 9.29
N LEU A 464 -12.83 6.36 9.72
CA LEU A 464 -12.02 7.57 9.85
C LEU A 464 -10.85 7.36 10.83
N GLY A 465 -11.11 6.75 11.98
CA GLY A 465 -10.07 6.43 12.97
C GLY A 465 -9.01 5.47 12.42
N ASN A 466 -9.43 4.47 11.63
CA ASN A 466 -8.51 3.55 10.97
C ASN A 466 -7.65 4.26 9.89
N SER A 467 -8.18 5.27 9.20
CA SER A 467 -7.38 6.07 8.25
C SER A 467 -6.38 6.98 8.97
N TRP A 468 -6.77 7.62 10.08
CA TRP A 468 -5.83 8.36 10.94
C TRP A 468 -4.72 7.45 11.49
N LEU A 469 -5.05 6.22 11.92
CA LEU A 469 -4.07 5.24 12.38
C LEU A 469 -3.07 4.87 11.28
N CYS A 470 -3.53 4.59 10.05
CA CYS A 470 -2.65 4.28 8.92
C CYS A 470 -1.75 5.47 8.54
N ARG A 471 -2.24 6.71 8.66
CA ARG A 471 -1.42 7.92 8.47
C ARG A 471 -0.37 8.06 9.57
N PHE A 472 -0.74 7.82 10.83
CA PHE A 472 0.18 7.78 11.96
C PHE A 472 1.29 6.74 11.79
N GLU A 473 0.96 5.50 11.37
CA GLU A 473 1.96 4.44 11.14
C GLU A 473 3.00 4.82 10.06
N ARG A 474 2.69 5.79 9.19
CA ARG A 474 3.59 6.31 8.15
C ARG A 474 4.38 7.55 8.53
N LEU A 475 3.77 8.50 9.25
CA LEU A 475 4.37 9.81 9.57
C LEU A 475 4.91 9.89 11.00
N GLY A 476 4.39 9.09 11.93
CA GLY A 476 4.71 9.18 13.37
C GLY A 476 4.07 10.37 14.08
N GLU A 477 3.17 11.12 13.43
CA GLU A 477 2.50 12.31 13.98
C GLU A 477 1.51 11.92 15.10
N PHE A 478 1.92 12.05 16.37
CA PHE A 478 1.10 11.66 17.54
C PHE A 478 -0.33 12.24 17.55
N GLY A 479 -0.53 13.45 17.00
CA GLY A 479 -1.86 14.05 16.88
C GLY A 479 -2.84 13.24 16.00
N ASP A 480 -2.35 12.47 15.04
CA ASP A 480 -3.18 11.56 14.24
C ASP A 480 -3.58 10.33 15.04
N LEU A 481 -2.72 9.83 15.92
CA LEU A 481 -3.05 8.73 16.83
C LEU A 481 -4.09 9.14 17.87
N ASP A 482 -4.00 10.35 18.42
CA ASP A 482 -5.03 10.91 19.31
C ASP A 482 -6.37 11.07 18.58
N ARG A 483 -6.37 11.50 17.31
CA ARG A 483 -7.59 11.55 16.47
C ARG A 483 -8.17 10.16 16.21
N ALA A 484 -7.33 9.16 15.92
CA ALA A 484 -7.75 7.77 15.73
C ALA A 484 -8.48 7.22 16.97
N ILE A 485 -7.85 7.36 18.13
CA ILE A 485 -8.40 6.97 19.43
C ILE A 485 -9.70 7.70 19.73
N ASN A 486 -9.78 9.02 19.47
CA ASN A 486 -11.01 9.79 19.70
C ASN A 486 -12.18 9.28 18.84
N CYS A 487 -11.96 9.09 17.54
CA CYS A 487 -12.99 8.61 16.62
C CYS A 487 -13.49 7.20 16.99
N GLN A 488 -12.57 6.28 17.28
CA GLN A 488 -12.90 4.90 17.66
C GLN A 488 -13.55 4.82 19.06
N SER A 489 -13.12 5.65 20.02
CA SER A 489 -13.77 5.73 21.34
C SER A 489 -15.22 6.16 21.20
N ARG A 490 -15.48 7.23 20.42
CA ARG A 490 -16.83 7.72 20.15
C ARG A 490 -17.68 6.69 19.39
N ALA A 491 -17.09 5.89 18.50
CA ALA A 491 -17.79 4.77 17.87
C ALA A 491 -18.22 3.70 18.90
N VAL A 492 -17.33 3.32 19.83
CA VAL A 492 -17.62 2.36 20.92
C VAL A 492 -18.66 2.91 21.93
N GLU A 493 -18.65 4.21 22.21
CA GLU A 493 -19.61 4.91 23.07
C GLU A 493 -21.02 4.97 22.45
N LEU A 494 -21.11 5.28 21.15
CA LEU A 494 -22.38 5.34 20.42
C LEU A 494 -22.99 3.96 20.11
N THR A 495 -22.24 2.87 20.33
CA THR A 495 -22.69 1.50 20.00
C THR A 495 -23.21 0.77 21.25
N PRO A 496 -24.47 0.27 21.28
CA PRO A 496 -25.01 -0.50 22.40
C PRO A 496 -24.20 -1.77 22.71
N GLU A 497 -24.10 -2.18 23.98
CA GLU A 497 -23.30 -3.35 24.40
C GLU A 497 -23.71 -4.68 23.73
N CYS A 498 -24.99 -4.83 23.35
CA CYS A 498 -25.49 -6.03 22.69
C CYS A 498 -25.41 -5.99 21.14
N HIS A 499 -24.82 -4.95 20.55
CA HIS A 499 -24.74 -4.80 19.10
C HIS A 499 -23.56 -5.59 18.51
N HIS A 500 -23.76 -6.34 17.42
CA HIS A 500 -22.71 -7.18 16.82
C HIS A 500 -21.47 -6.37 16.42
N ASP A 501 -21.67 -5.17 15.86
CA ASP A 501 -20.57 -4.30 15.43
C ASP A 501 -19.77 -3.66 16.57
N LYS A 502 -20.16 -3.84 17.84
CA LYS A 502 -19.34 -3.33 18.95
C LYS A 502 -17.97 -3.99 18.99
N SER A 503 -17.89 -5.27 18.61
CA SER A 503 -16.64 -6.05 18.60
C SER A 503 -15.57 -5.51 17.63
N PRO A 504 -15.83 -5.27 16.33
CA PRO A 504 -14.83 -4.68 15.43
C PRO A 504 -14.39 -3.26 15.84
N TYR A 505 -15.28 -2.44 16.44
CA TYR A 505 -14.90 -1.11 16.94
C TYR A 505 -13.97 -1.22 18.17
N LEU A 506 -14.28 -2.11 19.12
CA LEU A 506 -13.42 -2.41 20.27
C LEU A 506 -12.05 -2.96 19.83
N ASN A 507 -12.00 -3.87 18.86
CA ASN A 507 -10.75 -4.36 18.31
C ASN A 507 -9.91 -3.23 17.68
N SER A 508 -10.54 -2.35 16.89
CA SER A 508 -9.88 -1.22 16.23
C SER A 508 -9.32 -0.22 17.26
N LEU A 509 -10.12 0.13 18.28
CA LEU A 509 -9.70 0.97 19.41
C LEU A 509 -8.51 0.36 20.18
N GLY A 510 -8.54 -0.95 20.41
CA GLY A 510 -7.45 -1.65 21.09
C GLY A 510 -6.13 -1.65 20.31
N ILE A 511 -6.19 -1.73 18.97
CA ILE A 511 -4.99 -1.59 18.13
C ILE A 511 -4.39 -0.17 18.28
N SER A 512 -5.21 0.88 18.27
CA SER A 512 -4.73 2.26 18.46
C SER A 512 -4.12 2.48 19.85
N TRP A 513 -4.71 1.91 20.91
CA TRP A 513 -4.12 1.94 22.26
C TRP A 513 -2.78 1.19 22.32
N LYS A 514 -2.66 0.01 21.71
CA LYS A 514 -1.39 -0.73 21.59
C LYS A 514 -0.32 0.09 20.88
N ARG A 515 -0.67 0.75 19.77
CA ARG A 515 0.22 1.63 19.00
C ARG A 515 0.69 2.84 19.79
N ARG A 516 -0.15 3.35 20.70
CA ARG A 516 0.21 4.44 21.63
C ARG A 516 1.19 3.94 22.69
N PHE A 517 0.91 2.79 23.29
CA PHE A 517 1.81 2.13 24.24
C PHE A 517 3.20 1.87 23.65
N GLU A 518 3.29 1.33 22.42
CA GLU A 518 4.56 1.07 21.71
C GLU A 518 5.45 2.32 21.53
N ARG A 519 4.91 3.52 21.74
CA ARG A 519 5.56 4.80 21.45
C ARG A 519 5.77 5.68 22.68
N LEU A 520 4.88 5.57 23.68
CA LEU A 520 4.95 6.32 24.94
C LEU A 520 5.37 5.46 26.14
N GLY A 521 5.19 4.14 26.08
CA GLY A 521 5.50 3.21 27.17
C GLY A 521 4.51 3.24 28.36
N GLU A 522 3.40 3.96 28.23
CA GLU A 522 2.38 4.16 29.28
C GLU A 522 1.56 2.89 29.54
N LEU A 523 1.73 2.26 30.71
CA LEU A 523 1.09 0.97 31.03
C LEU A 523 -0.45 1.03 30.96
N ALA A 524 -1.06 2.18 31.25
CA ALA A 524 -2.50 2.38 31.13
C ALA A 524 -3.00 2.29 29.67
N ASP A 525 -2.14 2.43 28.67
CA ASP A 525 -2.50 2.27 27.26
C ASP A 525 -2.56 0.79 26.87
N ILE A 526 -1.60 -0.04 27.29
CA ILE A 526 -1.63 -1.47 26.97
C ILE A 526 -2.75 -2.21 27.74
N ASP A 527 -3.04 -1.79 28.97
CA ASP A 527 -4.18 -2.34 29.74
C ASP A 527 -5.53 -2.01 29.06
N ARG A 528 -5.68 -0.79 28.52
CA ARG A 528 -6.86 -0.42 27.71
C ARG A 528 -6.93 -1.19 26.39
N ALA A 529 -5.80 -1.43 25.74
CA ALA A 529 -5.75 -2.26 24.53
C ALA A 529 -6.25 -3.69 24.80
N ILE A 530 -5.77 -4.28 25.89
CA ILE A 530 -6.11 -5.63 26.35
C ILE A 530 -7.60 -5.73 26.73
N ASP A 531 -8.16 -4.77 27.48
CA ASP A 531 -9.60 -4.76 27.81
C ASP A 531 -10.46 -4.73 26.53
N CYS A 532 -10.17 -3.79 25.63
CA CYS A 532 -10.93 -3.63 24.39
C CYS A 532 -10.87 -4.90 23.52
N GLN A 533 -9.68 -5.48 23.35
CA GLN A 533 -9.50 -6.69 22.52
C GLN A 533 -10.05 -7.95 23.20
N SER A 534 -10.01 -8.04 24.53
CA SER A 534 -10.64 -9.15 25.29
C SER A 534 -12.15 -9.12 25.09
N ARG A 535 -12.79 -7.96 25.33
CA ARG A 535 -14.23 -7.78 25.09
C ARG A 535 -14.60 -8.03 23.63
N ALA A 536 -13.79 -7.57 22.68
CA ALA A 536 -14.00 -7.87 21.26
C ALA A 536 -13.97 -9.38 21.00
N ALA A 537 -12.97 -10.10 21.50
CA ALA A 537 -12.86 -11.55 21.35
C ALA A 537 -14.00 -12.32 22.04
N GLU A 538 -14.47 -11.87 23.21
CA GLU A 538 -15.60 -12.45 23.94
C GLU A 538 -16.94 -12.28 23.21
N LEU A 539 -17.20 -11.10 22.64
CA LEU A 539 -18.39 -10.80 21.82
C LEU A 539 -18.40 -11.54 20.46
N THR A 540 -17.32 -12.25 20.11
CA THR A 540 -17.19 -12.94 18.82
C THR A 540 -17.38 -14.45 18.99
N PRO A 541 -18.36 -15.09 18.33
CA PRO A 541 -18.49 -16.56 18.32
C PRO A 541 -17.27 -17.23 17.70
N ASP A 542 -16.94 -18.46 18.13
CA ASP A 542 -15.75 -19.17 17.64
C ASP A 542 -15.82 -19.54 16.14
N GLY A 543 -17.02 -19.71 15.59
CA GLY A 543 -17.24 -19.96 14.15
C GLY A 543 -17.30 -18.69 13.28
N HIS A 544 -16.95 -17.52 13.81
CA HIS A 544 -16.95 -16.25 13.07
C HIS A 544 -15.60 -16.02 12.36
N PRO A 545 -15.57 -15.61 11.08
CA PRO A 545 -14.32 -15.47 10.31
C PRO A 545 -13.29 -14.52 10.93
N ASP A 546 -13.72 -13.42 11.58
CA ASP A 546 -12.82 -12.50 12.27
C ASP A 546 -12.25 -13.01 13.62
N LYS A 547 -12.75 -14.13 14.17
CA LYS A 547 -12.33 -14.60 15.50
C LYS A 547 -10.81 -14.81 15.60
N PRO A 548 -10.13 -15.46 14.63
CA PRO A 548 -8.68 -15.56 14.61
C PRO A 548 -7.98 -14.20 14.66
N ALA A 549 -8.41 -13.23 13.85
CA ALA A 549 -7.78 -11.91 13.81
C ALA A 549 -7.88 -11.18 15.16
N ARG A 550 -9.07 -11.21 15.80
CA ARG A 550 -9.32 -10.59 17.10
C ARG A 550 -8.49 -11.26 18.21
N LEU A 551 -8.37 -12.59 18.19
CA LEU A 551 -7.51 -13.35 19.10
C LEU A 551 -6.01 -13.08 18.88
N ASN A 552 -5.55 -12.99 17.64
CA ASN A 552 -4.16 -12.69 17.32
C ASN A 552 -3.77 -11.28 17.79
N ASN A 553 -4.64 -10.29 17.58
CA ASN A 553 -4.44 -8.93 18.08
C ASN A 553 -4.33 -8.89 19.61
N LEU A 554 -5.23 -9.59 20.31
CA LEU A 554 -5.19 -9.74 21.77
C LEU A 554 -3.87 -10.38 22.24
N GLY A 555 -3.43 -11.46 21.56
CA GLY A 555 -2.17 -12.12 21.86
C GLY A 555 -0.96 -11.20 21.67
N ASN A 556 -0.97 -10.37 20.62
CA ASN A 556 0.07 -9.38 20.37
C ASN A 556 0.10 -8.27 21.42
N SER A 557 -1.05 -7.88 22.01
CA SER A 557 -1.07 -6.92 23.13
C SER A 557 -0.55 -7.53 24.43
N TRP A 558 -0.90 -8.78 24.73
CA TRP A 558 -0.31 -9.52 25.84
C TRP A 558 1.21 -9.67 25.68
N LEU A 559 1.70 -9.95 24.47
CA LEU A 559 3.14 -10.03 24.17
C LEU A 559 3.85 -8.71 24.45
N CYS A 560 3.32 -7.57 23.98
CA CYS A 560 3.93 -6.27 24.24
C CYS A 560 3.88 -5.87 25.72
N ARG A 561 2.85 -6.28 26.48
CA ARG A 561 2.82 -6.09 27.94
C ARG A 561 3.90 -6.95 28.63
N PHE A 562 4.05 -8.22 28.21
CA PHE A 562 5.12 -9.10 28.68
C PHE A 562 6.52 -8.51 28.42
N GLU A 563 6.78 -8.01 27.22
CA GLU A 563 8.08 -7.42 26.84
C GLU A 563 8.47 -6.22 27.71
N ARG A 564 7.49 -5.53 28.33
CA ARG A 564 7.72 -4.40 29.23
C ARG A 564 7.78 -4.79 30.71
N LEU A 565 6.98 -5.76 31.17
CA LEU A 565 6.85 -6.11 32.58
C LEU A 565 7.58 -7.41 33.00
N GLY A 566 7.87 -8.31 32.06
CA GLY A 566 8.40 -9.65 32.34
C GLY A 566 7.39 -10.61 32.99
N GLU A 567 6.10 -10.27 33.04
CA GLU A 567 5.06 -11.10 33.66
C GLU A 567 4.75 -12.34 32.81
N PHE A 568 5.39 -13.48 33.13
CA PHE A 568 5.23 -14.75 32.40
C PHE A 568 3.78 -15.19 32.12
N GLY A 569 2.83 -14.86 33.00
CA GLY A 569 1.41 -15.15 32.79
C GLY A 569 0.80 -14.44 31.57
N ASP A 570 1.35 -13.30 31.17
CA ASP A 570 0.94 -12.58 29.95
C ASP A 570 1.49 -13.28 28.70
N LEU A 571 2.70 -13.84 28.77
CA LEU A 571 3.26 -14.63 27.68
C LEU A 571 2.47 -15.93 27.43
N ASP A 572 2.05 -16.62 28.49
CA ASP A 572 1.17 -17.79 28.39
C ASP A 572 -0.18 -17.43 27.76
N ARG A 573 -0.74 -16.25 28.09
CA ARG A 573 -1.96 -15.71 27.45
C ARG A 573 -1.73 -15.39 25.98
N ALA A 574 -0.62 -14.75 25.63
CA ALA A 574 -0.26 -14.44 24.24
C ALA A 574 -0.23 -15.71 23.37
N ILE A 575 0.52 -16.71 23.83
CA ILE A 575 0.64 -18.02 23.18
C ILE A 575 -0.73 -18.71 23.06
N ASN A 576 -1.57 -18.67 24.11
CA ASN A 576 -2.90 -19.28 24.06
C ASN A 576 -3.80 -18.62 22.99
N CYS A 577 -3.87 -17.28 22.99
CA CYS A 577 -4.69 -16.54 22.04
C CYS A 577 -4.23 -16.76 20.59
N GLN A 578 -2.93 -16.70 20.31
CA GLN A 578 -2.38 -16.92 18.97
C GLN A 578 -2.49 -18.40 18.54
N SER A 579 -2.31 -19.36 19.45
CA SER A 579 -2.51 -20.79 19.13
C SER A 579 -3.96 -21.05 18.71
N ARG A 580 -4.93 -20.51 19.46
CA ARG A 580 -6.36 -20.62 19.11
C ARG A 580 -6.70 -19.86 17.83
N ALA A 581 -6.02 -18.76 17.51
CA ALA A 581 -6.17 -18.08 16.23
C ALA A 581 -5.73 -18.99 15.07
N VAL A 582 -4.56 -19.64 15.18
CA VAL A 582 -4.08 -20.62 14.20
C VAL A 582 -5.03 -21.81 14.09
N GLU A 583 -5.47 -22.40 15.20
CA GLU A 583 -6.42 -23.54 15.22
C GLU A 583 -7.78 -23.25 14.57
N LEU A 584 -8.28 -22.00 14.68
CA LEU A 584 -9.55 -21.58 14.08
C LEU A 584 -9.41 -21.10 12.61
N THR A 585 -8.19 -21.05 12.07
CA THR A 585 -7.94 -20.55 10.71
C THR A 585 -7.88 -21.70 9.70
N PRO A 586 -8.69 -21.70 8.62
CA PRO A 586 -8.62 -22.73 7.58
C PRO A 586 -7.29 -22.76 6.81
N ASP A 587 -6.90 -23.96 6.35
CA ASP A 587 -5.76 -24.14 5.45
C ASP A 587 -5.91 -23.27 4.19
N GLY A 588 -4.85 -22.53 3.84
CA GLY A 588 -4.84 -21.62 2.69
C GLY A 588 -5.46 -20.24 2.94
N HIS A 589 -5.93 -19.92 4.15
CA HIS A 589 -6.41 -18.57 4.47
C HIS A 589 -5.28 -17.52 4.31
N PRO A 590 -5.52 -16.35 3.68
CA PRO A 590 -4.47 -15.37 3.36
C PRO A 590 -3.68 -14.84 4.56
N ASP A 591 -4.27 -14.83 5.75
CA ASP A 591 -3.65 -14.32 6.99
C ASP A 591 -3.12 -15.42 7.92
N HIS A 592 -3.31 -16.70 7.58
CA HIS A 592 -2.71 -17.81 8.33
C HIS A 592 -1.19 -17.67 8.53
N PRO A 593 -0.39 -17.22 7.53
CA PRO A 593 1.05 -17.03 7.74
C PRO A 593 1.38 -15.87 8.69
N CYS A 594 0.49 -14.89 8.85
CA CYS A 594 0.65 -13.79 9.81
C CYS A 594 0.54 -14.34 11.24
N TYR A 595 -0.51 -15.12 11.52
CA TYR A 595 -0.75 -15.69 12.84
C TYR A 595 0.34 -16.70 13.24
N LEU A 596 0.85 -17.48 12.28
CA LEU A 596 2.00 -18.36 12.48
C LEU A 596 3.30 -17.60 12.81
N ASN A 597 3.54 -16.44 12.19
CA ASN A 597 4.69 -15.59 12.52
C ASN A 597 4.57 -15.05 13.95
N ASP A 598 3.41 -14.53 14.32
CA ASP A 598 3.18 -13.93 15.63
C ASP A 598 3.24 -14.98 16.75
N LEU A 599 2.65 -16.16 16.54
CA LEU A 599 2.79 -17.32 17.40
C LEU A 599 4.25 -17.78 17.54
N GLY A 600 5.00 -17.79 16.43
CA GLY A 600 6.42 -18.11 16.43
C GLY A 600 7.25 -17.13 17.27
N ALA A 601 6.91 -15.84 17.22
CA ALA A 601 7.56 -14.80 18.01
C ALA A 601 7.30 -14.99 19.52
N SER A 602 6.07 -15.29 19.92
CA SER A 602 5.77 -15.58 21.34
C SER A 602 6.44 -16.87 21.84
N TRP A 603 6.54 -17.93 21.03
CA TRP A 603 7.33 -19.11 21.38
C TRP A 603 8.83 -18.84 21.47
N MET A 604 9.35 -17.88 20.69
CA MET A 604 10.74 -17.43 20.78
C MET A 604 11.00 -16.69 22.09
N GLN A 605 10.10 -15.78 22.51
CA GLN A 605 10.15 -15.12 23.82
C GLN A 605 10.10 -16.16 24.96
N HIS A 606 9.21 -17.16 24.87
CA HIS A 606 9.15 -18.23 25.86
C HIS A 606 10.46 -19.01 25.94
N PHE A 607 11.11 -19.31 24.82
CA PHE A 607 12.43 -19.96 24.83
C PHE A 607 13.49 -19.08 25.52
N GLN A 608 13.52 -17.79 25.24
CA GLN A 608 14.52 -16.86 25.80
C GLN A 608 14.42 -16.75 27.33
N HIS A 609 13.22 -16.75 27.89
CA HIS A 609 13.03 -16.57 29.34
C HIS A 609 12.91 -17.86 30.15
N MET A 610 12.19 -18.89 29.67
CA MET A 610 12.02 -20.16 30.40
C MET A 610 13.14 -21.17 30.13
N GLY A 611 13.84 -21.01 29.01
CA GLY A 611 14.74 -22.03 28.47
C GLY A 611 14.00 -23.27 27.95
N GLY A 612 14.78 -24.18 27.35
CA GLY A 612 14.29 -25.49 26.89
C GLY A 612 13.87 -25.54 25.43
N LEU A 613 14.39 -26.53 24.71
CA LEU A 613 14.27 -26.68 23.26
C LEU A 613 12.83 -26.93 22.74
N SER A 614 11.85 -27.13 23.62
CA SER A 614 10.45 -27.37 23.24
C SER A 614 9.80 -26.12 22.63
N GLY A 615 9.92 -24.97 23.30
CA GLY A 615 9.38 -23.70 22.77
C GLY A 615 10.09 -23.29 21.48
N LEU A 616 11.42 -23.45 21.42
CA LEU A 616 12.20 -23.14 20.23
C LEU A 616 11.85 -24.00 19.01
N LYS A 617 11.53 -25.29 19.22
CA LYS A 617 11.02 -26.16 18.14
C LYS A 617 9.65 -25.69 17.64
N LYS A 618 8.72 -25.35 18.54
CA LYS A 618 7.41 -24.79 18.15
C LYS A 618 7.54 -23.49 17.37
N ALA A 619 8.46 -22.59 17.77
CA ALA A 619 8.76 -21.38 17.01
C ALA A 619 9.28 -21.71 15.61
N CYS A 620 10.24 -22.63 15.49
CA CYS A 620 10.78 -23.11 14.22
C CYS A 620 9.70 -23.70 13.29
N ASP A 621 8.83 -24.56 13.82
CA ASP A 621 7.75 -25.19 13.06
C ASP A 621 6.71 -24.16 12.58
N ALA A 622 6.38 -23.17 13.41
CA ALA A 622 5.48 -22.08 13.06
C ALA A 622 6.06 -21.18 11.94
N PHE A 623 7.29 -20.70 12.09
CA PHE A 623 7.95 -19.87 11.08
C PHE A 623 8.17 -20.61 9.75
N ARG A 624 8.54 -21.90 9.79
CA ARG A 624 8.66 -22.75 8.60
C ARG A 624 7.33 -22.89 7.87
N THR A 625 6.25 -23.17 8.61
CA THR A 625 4.90 -23.32 8.04
C THR A 625 4.41 -22.00 7.45
N GLY A 626 4.66 -20.88 8.13
CA GLY A 626 4.38 -19.53 7.61
C GLY A 626 5.14 -19.24 6.31
N THR A 627 6.42 -19.61 6.24
CA THR A 627 7.26 -19.42 5.04
C THR A 627 6.72 -20.15 3.81
N HIS A 628 6.23 -21.38 3.97
CA HIS A 628 5.68 -22.16 2.85
C HIS A 628 4.24 -21.73 2.47
N THR A 629 3.44 -21.25 3.43
CA THR A 629 2.05 -20.81 3.17
C THR A 629 1.96 -19.36 2.65
N ALA A 630 2.97 -18.51 2.90
CA ALA A 630 3.00 -17.10 2.48
C ALA A 630 3.30 -16.85 0.98
N ALA A 631 3.07 -17.81 0.07
CA ALA A 631 3.47 -17.74 -1.34
C ALA A 631 2.96 -16.51 -2.13
N PHE A 632 1.86 -15.89 -1.68
CA PHE A 632 1.26 -14.69 -2.28
C PHE A 632 1.65 -13.37 -1.58
N LYS A 633 2.36 -13.42 -0.44
CA LYS A 633 2.82 -12.25 0.33
C LYS A 633 4.36 -12.28 0.49
N PRO A 634 5.16 -11.94 -0.54
CA PRO A 634 6.62 -12.10 -0.53
C PRO A 634 7.34 -11.46 0.67
N GLY A 635 6.95 -10.26 1.09
CA GLY A 635 7.56 -9.61 2.26
C GLY A 635 7.33 -10.35 3.58
N LEU A 636 6.17 -10.99 3.74
CA LEU A 636 5.85 -11.84 4.89
C LEU A 636 6.58 -13.18 4.78
N GLN A 637 6.67 -13.75 3.58
CA GLN A 637 7.48 -14.96 3.33
C GLN A 637 8.94 -14.75 3.73
N MET A 638 9.55 -13.62 3.36
CA MET A 638 10.92 -13.27 3.77
C MET A 638 11.06 -13.08 5.28
N LEU A 639 10.06 -12.44 5.93
CA LEU A 639 10.04 -12.26 7.39
C LEU A 639 9.99 -13.61 8.12
N CYS A 640 9.08 -14.50 7.73
CA CYS A 640 8.97 -15.84 8.28
C CYS A 640 10.25 -16.65 8.04
N ALA A 641 10.88 -16.51 6.87
CA ALA A 641 12.11 -17.23 6.52
C ALA A 641 13.32 -16.76 7.34
N ASP A 642 13.48 -15.45 7.56
CA ASP A 642 14.51 -14.88 8.46
C ASP A 642 14.32 -15.36 9.91
N ASN A 643 13.08 -15.29 10.42
CA ASN A 643 12.75 -15.81 11.75
C ASN A 643 12.97 -17.33 11.87
N TRP A 644 12.64 -18.10 10.82
CA TRP A 644 12.93 -19.54 10.75
C TRP A 644 14.44 -19.80 10.80
N ALA A 645 15.25 -19.09 10.00
CA ALA A 645 16.70 -19.18 10.06
C ALA A 645 17.24 -18.86 11.47
N LYS A 646 16.73 -17.81 12.13
CA LYS A 646 17.06 -17.46 13.53
C LYS A 646 16.78 -18.59 14.50
N THR A 647 15.64 -19.27 14.40
CA THR A 647 15.35 -20.43 15.26
C THR A 647 16.24 -21.65 14.96
N LEU A 648 16.53 -21.94 13.69
CA LEU A 648 17.43 -23.04 13.29
C LEU A 648 18.85 -22.84 13.83
N LYS A 649 19.38 -21.61 13.78
CA LYS A 649 20.69 -21.25 14.36
C LYS A 649 20.75 -21.59 15.86
N LEU A 650 19.71 -21.25 16.63
CA LEU A 650 19.63 -21.57 18.06
C LEU A 650 19.44 -23.08 18.34
N LEU A 651 18.83 -23.83 17.41
CA LEU A 651 18.73 -25.29 17.48
C LEU A 651 20.04 -26.01 17.08
N ASN A 652 21.05 -25.28 16.61
CA ASN A 652 22.25 -25.83 15.95
C ASN A 652 21.91 -26.68 14.70
N CYS A 653 20.87 -26.30 13.98
CA CYS A 653 20.47 -26.89 12.70
C CYS A 653 20.90 -25.98 11.53
N SER A 654 21.05 -26.57 10.34
CA SER A 654 21.43 -25.83 9.13
C SER A 654 20.33 -24.85 8.68
N PRO A 655 20.58 -23.54 8.60
CA PRO A 655 19.58 -22.55 8.18
C PRO A 655 19.44 -22.39 6.65
N LEU A 656 20.15 -23.20 5.84
CA LEU A 656 20.25 -23.00 4.39
C LEU A 656 18.88 -23.04 3.66
N GLU A 657 17.98 -23.94 4.05
CA GLU A 657 16.63 -24.03 3.46
C GLU A 657 15.81 -22.75 3.70
N ALA A 658 15.97 -22.14 4.88
CA ALA A 658 15.29 -20.91 5.25
C ALA A 658 15.82 -19.72 4.44
N TYR A 659 17.15 -19.57 4.32
CA TYR A 659 17.74 -18.55 3.46
C TYR A 659 17.38 -18.75 1.98
N GLN A 660 17.37 -19.98 1.48
CA GLN A 660 16.94 -20.27 0.10
C GLN A 660 15.48 -19.83 -0.14
N ALA A 661 14.58 -20.06 0.81
CA ALA A 661 13.21 -19.58 0.74
C ALA A 661 13.14 -18.04 0.75
N ALA A 662 13.91 -17.36 1.61
CA ALA A 662 13.99 -15.90 1.64
C ALA A 662 14.47 -15.31 0.29
N PHE A 663 15.61 -15.78 -0.23
CA PHE A 663 16.17 -15.32 -1.51
C PHE A 663 15.25 -15.61 -2.70
N SER A 664 14.50 -16.72 -2.69
CA SER A 664 13.50 -17.01 -3.73
C SER A 664 12.37 -15.96 -3.80
N SER A 665 12.08 -15.27 -2.70
CA SER A 665 11.07 -14.22 -2.63
C SER A 665 11.60 -12.83 -3.01
N LEU A 666 12.92 -12.62 -2.90
CA LEU A 666 13.57 -11.30 -3.01
C LEU A 666 13.30 -10.55 -4.33
N PRO A 667 13.34 -11.18 -5.53
CA PRO A 667 13.01 -10.50 -6.78
C PRO A 667 11.59 -9.91 -6.80
N ARG A 668 10.64 -10.54 -6.10
CA ARG A 668 9.24 -10.06 -5.98
C ARG A 668 9.08 -8.93 -4.96
N ILE A 669 10.05 -8.73 -4.07
CA ILE A 669 10.05 -7.70 -3.03
C ILE A 669 10.65 -6.40 -3.55
N VAL A 670 11.82 -6.46 -4.21
CA VAL A 670 12.56 -5.31 -4.77
C VAL A 670 12.22 -5.11 -6.25
N TRP A 671 10.97 -5.34 -6.64
CA TRP A 671 10.56 -5.37 -8.05
C TRP A 671 10.49 -3.96 -8.67
N ILE A 672 10.79 -3.88 -9.97
CA ILE A 672 10.90 -2.63 -10.76
C ILE A 672 9.65 -1.73 -10.72
N ARG A 673 8.46 -2.31 -10.46
CA ARG A 673 7.17 -1.59 -10.30
C ARG A 673 7.05 -0.72 -9.03
N LYS A 674 8.07 -0.66 -8.18
CA LYS A 674 8.10 0.23 -7.00
C LYS A 674 8.99 1.44 -7.30
N THR A 675 8.60 2.61 -6.80
CA THR A 675 9.44 3.81 -6.90
C THR A 675 10.82 3.54 -6.28
N ILE A 676 11.86 4.24 -6.75
CA ILE A 676 13.24 4.05 -6.28
C ILE A 676 13.31 4.19 -4.74
N GLU A 677 12.60 5.17 -4.18
CA GLU A 677 12.48 5.37 -2.72
C GLU A 677 11.84 4.18 -1.99
N GLN A 678 10.79 3.57 -2.57
CA GLN A 678 10.17 2.37 -2.02
C GLN A 678 11.05 1.12 -2.15
N ARG A 679 11.86 1.01 -3.21
CA ARG A 679 12.87 -0.04 -3.33
C ARG A 679 13.93 0.12 -2.24
N HIS A 680 14.51 1.32 -2.09
CA HIS A 680 15.52 1.62 -1.08
C HIS A 680 15.04 1.33 0.36
N LYS A 681 13.81 1.70 0.72
CA LYS A 681 13.23 1.39 2.04
C LYS A 681 13.10 -0.12 2.35
N ASN A 682 13.08 -0.98 1.33
CA ASN A 682 13.02 -2.44 1.52
C ASN A 682 14.41 -3.11 1.60
N LEU A 683 15.50 -2.43 1.19
CA LEU A 683 16.83 -3.04 1.00
C LEU A 683 17.64 -3.20 2.29
N ASN A 684 17.47 -2.33 3.28
CA ASN A 684 18.25 -2.41 4.53
C ASN A 684 18.09 -3.77 5.24
N ARG A 685 16.94 -4.44 5.11
CA ARG A 685 16.70 -5.79 5.68
C ARG A 685 17.30 -6.94 4.85
N VAL A 686 17.73 -6.67 3.62
CA VAL A 686 18.26 -7.65 2.65
C VAL A 686 19.77 -7.77 2.78
N ASN A 687 20.47 -6.65 2.98
CA ASN A 687 21.94 -6.62 3.05
C ASN A 687 22.47 -7.48 4.22
N ASP A 688 21.95 -7.28 5.44
CA ASP A 688 22.31 -8.08 6.62
C ASP A 688 22.03 -9.58 6.40
N LEU A 689 20.89 -9.90 5.79
CA LEU A 689 20.49 -11.27 5.49
C LEU A 689 21.45 -11.94 4.51
N SER A 690 21.99 -11.21 3.53
CA SER A 690 22.92 -11.74 2.52
C SER A 690 24.29 -12.11 3.08
N THR A 691 24.89 -11.23 3.89
CA THR A 691 26.20 -11.49 4.50
C THR A 691 26.13 -12.63 5.53
N GLU A 692 25.02 -12.71 6.28
CA GLU A 692 24.77 -13.83 7.19
C GLU A 692 24.51 -15.16 6.44
N ALA A 693 23.65 -15.15 5.42
CA ALA A 693 23.35 -16.35 4.65
C ALA A 693 24.63 -16.90 3.97
N ALA A 694 25.45 -16.02 3.40
CA ALA A 694 26.73 -16.38 2.83
C ALA A 694 27.69 -16.96 3.88
N ALA A 695 27.79 -16.39 5.07
CA ALA A 695 28.59 -16.94 6.17
C ALA A 695 28.20 -18.39 6.53
N TRP A 696 26.91 -18.71 6.50
CA TRP A 696 26.38 -20.07 6.73
C TRP A 696 26.58 -21.02 5.54
N ALA A 697 26.46 -20.53 4.31
CA ALA A 697 26.81 -21.32 3.13
C ALA A 697 28.31 -21.69 3.14
N ILE A 698 29.20 -20.76 3.49
CA ILE A 698 30.64 -21.01 3.63
C ILE A 698 30.93 -21.96 4.82
N SER A 699 30.11 -22.02 5.89
CA SER A 699 30.39 -22.90 7.05
C SER A 699 30.02 -24.36 6.79
N THR A 700 29.22 -24.57 5.76
CA THR A 700 28.77 -25.88 5.28
C THR A 700 29.40 -26.25 3.93
N HIS A 701 30.43 -25.49 3.49
CA HIS A 701 31.17 -25.67 2.24
C HIS A 701 30.35 -25.48 0.93
N HIS A 702 29.20 -24.81 0.98
CA HIS A 702 28.38 -24.47 -0.19
C HIS A 702 28.82 -23.11 -0.79
N TYR A 703 30.05 -23.03 -1.28
CA TYR A 703 30.63 -21.77 -1.78
C TYR A 703 29.87 -21.16 -2.96
N ASP A 704 29.26 -21.99 -3.81
CA ASP A 704 28.41 -21.53 -4.92
C ASP A 704 27.15 -20.80 -4.44
N LEU A 705 26.47 -21.31 -3.41
CA LEU A 705 25.31 -20.64 -2.81
C LEU A 705 25.73 -19.35 -2.09
N ALA A 706 26.91 -19.35 -1.45
CA ALA A 706 27.45 -18.13 -0.85
C ALA A 706 27.67 -17.04 -1.91
N LEU A 707 28.23 -17.38 -3.06
CA LEU A 707 28.43 -16.45 -4.17
C LEU A 707 27.09 -15.95 -4.73
N GLU A 708 26.13 -16.85 -4.97
CA GLU A 708 24.80 -16.50 -5.49
C GLU A 708 24.02 -15.58 -4.54
N TRP A 709 24.06 -15.82 -3.22
CA TRP A 709 23.36 -14.98 -2.24
C TRP A 709 24.05 -13.63 -2.01
N LEU A 710 25.38 -13.57 -2.06
CA LEU A 710 26.10 -12.30 -2.06
C LEU A 710 25.77 -11.48 -3.31
N GLU A 711 25.68 -12.09 -4.49
CA GLU A 711 25.31 -11.33 -5.69
C GLU A 711 23.83 -10.91 -5.68
N GLN A 712 22.92 -11.77 -5.19
CA GLN A 712 21.49 -11.46 -5.09
C GLN A 712 21.14 -10.40 -4.05
N GLY A 713 21.92 -10.28 -2.98
CA GLY A 713 21.68 -9.36 -1.87
C GLY A 713 22.30 -7.98 -2.01
N ARG A 714 23.11 -7.73 -3.05
CA ARG A 714 23.89 -6.49 -3.22
C ARG A 714 23.50 -5.76 -4.51
N SER A 715 23.53 -4.43 -4.46
CA SER A 715 23.28 -3.56 -5.63
C SER A 715 22.03 -3.96 -6.41
N VAL A 716 20.97 -4.42 -5.73
CA VAL A 716 19.83 -5.15 -6.29
C VAL A 716 19.07 -4.29 -7.30
N VAL A 717 18.97 -2.99 -7.05
CA VAL A 717 18.32 -2.03 -7.97
C VAL A 717 19.12 -1.89 -9.26
N TRP A 718 20.45 -1.82 -9.14
CA TRP A 718 21.38 -1.68 -10.27
C TRP A 718 21.62 -2.99 -11.03
N ALA A 719 21.66 -4.11 -10.32
CA ALA A 719 21.75 -5.47 -10.84
C ALA A 719 20.59 -5.76 -11.79
N GLN A 720 19.36 -5.43 -11.36
CA GLN A 720 18.18 -5.48 -12.21
C GLN A 720 18.35 -4.57 -13.42
N ALA A 721 18.71 -3.29 -13.22
CA ALA A 721 18.85 -2.33 -14.33
C ALA A 721 19.89 -2.77 -15.39
N LEU A 722 21.01 -3.39 -14.98
CA LEU A 722 22.00 -3.98 -15.89
C LEU A 722 21.47 -5.21 -16.62
N GLN A 723 20.93 -6.19 -15.88
CA GLN A 723 20.38 -7.42 -16.46
C GLN A 723 19.26 -7.12 -17.47
N LEU A 724 18.41 -6.13 -17.16
CA LEU A 724 17.40 -5.57 -18.05
C LEU A 724 17.96 -4.97 -19.35
N ARG A 725 19.22 -4.54 -19.42
CA ARG A 725 19.78 -3.92 -20.63
C ARG A 725 20.35 -4.96 -21.58
N ASP A 726 21.13 -5.90 -21.05
CA ASP A 726 21.84 -6.89 -21.88
C ASP A 726 20.92 -8.01 -22.36
N GLU A 727 20.08 -8.56 -21.49
CA GLU A 727 19.12 -9.59 -21.91
C GLU A 727 18.09 -9.05 -22.91
N PHE A 728 17.75 -7.76 -22.83
CA PHE A 728 16.91 -7.10 -23.81
C PHE A 728 17.55 -6.98 -25.19
N LYS A 729 18.87 -6.81 -25.26
CA LYS A 729 19.62 -6.73 -26.52
C LYS A 729 19.70 -8.09 -27.20
N ASP A 730 19.92 -9.14 -26.42
CA ASP A 730 19.91 -10.50 -26.92
C ASP A 730 18.46 -10.92 -27.31
N LEU A 731 17.43 -10.51 -26.53
CA LEU A 731 16.01 -10.68 -26.88
C LEU A 731 15.61 -9.87 -28.13
N LEU A 732 16.11 -8.65 -28.31
CA LEU A 732 15.88 -7.82 -29.50
C LEU A 732 16.46 -8.48 -30.77
N SER A 733 17.53 -9.27 -30.60
CA SER A 733 18.15 -10.03 -31.68
C SER A 733 17.39 -11.32 -32.03
N ALA A 734 16.68 -11.90 -31.06
CA ALA A 734 15.92 -13.15 -31.22
C ALA A 734 14.45 -12.94 -31.59
N GLU A 735 13.74 -12.07 -30.85
CA GLU A 735 12.30 -11.80 -30.94
C GLU A 735 12.03 -10.28 -30.87
N PRO A 736 12.29 -9.53 -31.97
CA PRO A 736 12.28 -8.07 -31.95
C PRO A 736 10.97 -7.45 -31.46
N GLU A 737 9.82 -8.01 -31.83
CA GLU A 737 8.52 -7.49 -31.39
C GLU A 737 8.31 -7.58 -29.87
N LEU A 738 8.80 -8.66 -29.24
CA LEU A 738 8.65 -8.87 -27.81
C LEU A 738 9.55 -7.90 -27.05
N ALA A 739 10.79 -7.72 -27.49
CA ALA A 739 11.73 -6.75 -26.93
C ALA A 739 11.20 -5.31 -27.02
N HIS A 740 10.66 -4.88 -28.17
CA HIS A 740 10.08 -3.54 -28.31
C HIS A 740 8.87 -3.32 -27.40
N LYS A 741 7.97 -4.31 -27.28
CA LYS A 741 6.79 -4.23 -26.40
C LYS A 741 7.21 -4.12 -24.93
N LEU A 742 8.14 -4.96 -24.49
CA LEU A 742 8.73 -4.89 -23.16
C LEU A 742 9.42 -3.53 -22.92
N TYR A 743 10.22 -3.04 -23.88
CA TYR A 743 11.00 -1.80 -23.71
C TYR A 743 10.09 -0.58 -23.56
N ASN A 744 9.05 -0.50 -24.39
CA ASN A 744 8.04 0.55 -24.29
C ASN A 744 7.33 0.54 -22.93
N ILE A 745 7.05 -0.64 -22.37
CA ILE A 745 6.42 -0.78 -21.06
C ILE A 745 7.39 -0.40 -19.93
N ALA A 746 8.66 -0.82 -19.97
CA ALA A 746 9.67 -0.38 -19.00
C ALA A 746 9.83 1.15 -19.01
N PHE A 747 9.97 1.74 -20.21
CA PHE A 747 10.09 3.18 -20.38
C PHE A 747 8.86 3.93 -19.83
N GLN A 748 7.64 3.44 -20.11
CA GLN A 748 6.42 4.07 -19.60
C GLN A 748 6.25 3.87 -18.08
N LEU A 749 6.67 2.73 -17.51
CA LEU A 749 6.71 2.52 -16.06
C LEU A 749 7.67 3.51 -15.37
N ASP A 750 8.90 3.64 -15.86
CA ASP A 750 9.87 4.61 -15.32
C ASP A 750 9.37 6.06 -15.49
N THR A 751 8.77 6.40 -16.64
CA THR A 751 8.26 7.76 -16.91
C THR A 751 7.09 8.10 -15.99
N VAL A 752 6.13 7.20 -15.79
CA VAL A 752 4.98 7.44 -14.91
C VAL A 752 5.38 7.39 -13.42
N GLY A 753 6.33 6.55 -13.05
CA GLY A 753 6.84 6.40 -11.68
C GLY A 753 7.81 7.51 -11.21
N SER A 754 8.41 8.26 -12.14
CA SER A 754 9.42 9.30 -11.81
C SER A 754 8.89 10.73 -11.67
N ILE A 755 7.61 10.98 -11.97
CA ILE A 755 7.01 12.33 -11.87
C ILE A 755 6.62 12.62 -10.42
N PRO A 756 7.28 13.56 -9.71
CA PRO A 756 6.91 13.88 -8.34
C PRO A 756 5.49 14.45 -8.28
N THR A 757 4.70 14.00 -7.30
CA THR A 757 3.34 14.53 -7.05
C THR A 757 3.32 15.98 -6.57
N SER A 758 4.48 16.60 -6.32
CA SER A 758 4.60 18.03 -5.99
C SER A 758 5.56 18.77 -6.93
N LYS A 759 5.09 19.93 -7.43
CA LYS A 759 5.84 20.99 -8.13
C LYS A 759 6.38 20.71 -9.54
N THR A 760 5.49 20.80 -10.55
CA THR A 760 5.63 21.78 -11.66
C THR A 760 4.37 21.83 -12.55
N PRO A 761 3.93 23.00 -13.03
CA PRO A 761 2.87 23.12 -14.03
C PRO A 761 3.40 23.64 -15.37
N ILE A 762 3.61 22.77 -16.37
CA ILE A 762 3.74 23.15 -17.78
C ILE A 762 3.19 22.04 -18.71
N LEU A 763 2.18 22.40 -19.50
CA LEU A 763 1.81 21.90 -20.83
C LEU A 763 1.90 20.39 -21.16
N GLU A 764 1.01 19.60 -20.54
CA GLU A 764 0.28 18.50 -21.19
C GLU A 764 -1.09 18.36 -20.49
N PRO A 765 -2.11 17.68 -21.05
CA PRO A 765 -3.38 17.48 -20.36
C PRO A 765 -3.16 16.56 -19.15
N ILE A 766 -2.99 17.17 -17.97
CA ILE A 766 -2.58 16.50 -16.74
C ILE A 766 -3.52 15.32 -16.44
N MET A 767 -3.05 14.11 -16.69
CA MET A 767 -3.74 12.90 -16.29
C MET A 767 -3.99 12.93 -14.79
N SER A 768 -5.23 12.63 -14.39
CA SER A 768 -5.60 12.61 -12.97
C SER A 768 -4.67 11.65 -12.19
N PRO A 769 -4.43 11.88 -10.88
CA PRO A 769 -3.68 10.93 -10.05
C PRO A 769 -4.26 9.51 -10.04
N LEU A 770 -5.56 9.37 -10.34
CA LEU A 770 -6.22 8.09 -10.57
C LEU A 770 -5.76 7.48 -11.91
N SER A 771 -5.92 8.21 -13.01
CA SER A 771 -5.55 7.76 -14.36
C SER A 771 -4.06 7.45 -14.53
N ARG A 772 -3.17 8.15 -13.81
CA ARG A 772 -1.73 7.84 -13.79
C ARG A 772 -1.44 6.50 -13.10
N ALA A 773 -2.10 6.21 -11.97
CA ALA A 773 -1.96 4.91 -11.31
C ALA A 773 -2.58 3.77 -12.14
N GLN A 774 -3.75 3.98 -12.75
CA GLN A 774 -4.36 3.03 -13.70
C GLN A 774 -3.38 2.66 -14.81
N CYS A 775 -2.75 3.67 -15.43
CA CYS A 775 -1.74 3.47 -16.45
C CYS A 775 -0.55 2.67 -15.92
N HIS A 776 0.05 3.09 -14.80
CA HIS A 776 1.15 2.39 -14.14
C HIS A 776 0.81 0.92 -13.79
N HIS A 777 -0.41 0.65 -13.31
CA HIS A 777 -0.87 -0.70 -12.96
C HIS A 777 -1.16 -1.59 -14.17
N GLN A 778 -1.65 -1.03 -15.27
CA GLN A 778 -1.84 -1.76 -16.52
C GLN A 778 -0.50 -2.13 -17.15
N LEU A 779 0.40 -1.15 -17.29
CA LEU A 779 1.78 -1.35 -17.76
C LEU A 779 2.51 -2.38 -16.91
N ALA A 780 2.32 -2.32 -15.59
CA ALA A 780 2.79 -3.33 -14.66
C ALA A 780 2.26 -4.73 -15.05
N ARG A 781 0.94 -4.95 -15.14
CA ARG A 781 0.38 -6.27 -15.51
C ARG A 781 0.92 -6.78 -16.84
N ASP A 782 1.00 -5.91 -17.84
CA ASP A 782 1.49 -6.25 -19.18
C ASP A 782 2.97 -6.66 -19.17
N TRP A 783 3.79 -6.02 -18.33
CA TRP A 783 5.19 -6.42 -18.09
C TRP A 783 5.33 -7.88 -17.67
N ASP A 784 4.60 -8.33 -16.64
CA ASP A 784 4.72 -9.70 -16.13
C ASP A 784 4.30 -10.73 -17.18
N ALA A 785 3.24 -10.44 -17.95
CA ALA A 785 2.77 -11.30 -19.03
C ALA A 785 3.82 -11.45 -20.16
N LEU A 786 4.50 -10.35 -20.50
CA LEU A 786 5.56 -10.36 -21.51
C LEU A 786 6.87 -11.00 -21.01
N VAL A 787 7.24 -10.82 -19.74
CA VAL A 787 8.38 -11.53 -19.11
C VAL A 787 8.12 -13.03 -19.03
N ALA A 788 6.91 -13.44 -18.63
CA ALA A 788 6.50 -14.85 -18.64
C ALA A 788 6.57 -15.44 -20.05
N ARG A 789 6.16 -14.68 -21.09
CA ARG A 789 6.32 -15.07 -22.49
C ARG A 789 7.79 -15.16 -22.91
N ALA A 790 8.65 -14.20 -22.53
CA ALA A 790 10.07 -14.24 -22.86
C ALA A 790 10.74 -15.51 -22.32
N ARG A 791 10.38 -15.93 -21.09
CA ARG A 791 10.86 -17.18 -20.46
C ARG A 791 10.41 -18.49 -21.14
N THR A 792 9.53 -18.43 -22.13
CA THR A 792 9.17 -19.61 -22.95
C THR A 792 10.02 -19.75 -24.23
N LEU A 793 10.91 -18.79 -24.50
CA LEU A 793 11.82 -18.83 -25.64
C LEU A 793 13.09 -19.64 -25.27
N PRO A 794 13.60 -20.51 -26.17
CA PRO A 794 14.84 -21.25 -25.93
C PRO A 794 16.03 -20.32 -25.68
N GLY A 795 16.76 -20.53 -24.59
CA GLY A 795 17.89 -19.69 -24.17
C GLY A 795 17.50 -18.44 -23.36
N PHE A 796 16.21 -18.24 -23.07
CA PHE A 796 15.69 -17.16 -22.23
C PHE A 796 14.95 -17.69 -20.99
N GLU A 797 15.09 -18.97 -20.64
CA GLU A 797 14.43 -19.60 -19.49
C GLU A 797 14.81 -18.90 -18.16
N SER A 798 16.01 -18.32 -18.09
CA SER A 798 16.53 -17.50 -16.98
C SER A 798 16.26 -16.00 -17.10
N PHE A 799 15.53 -15.52 -18.11
CA PHE A 799 15.33 -14.08 -18.38
C PHE A 799 14.81 -13.32 -17.15
N LEU A 800 15.56 -12.33 -16.67
CA LEU A 800 15.33 -11.56 -15.44
C LEU A 800 15.18 -12.42 -14.17
N LEU A 801 15.90 -13.54 -14.09
CA LEU A 801 16.11 -14.32 -12.87
C LEU A 801 17.58 -14.17 -12.40
N PRO A 802 17.87 -14.26 -11.09
CA PRO A 802 19.24 -14.13 -10.62
C PRO A 802 20.23 -15.11 -11.28
N LEU A 803 21.39 -14.58 -11.68
CA LEU A 803 22.49 -15.34 -12.27
C LEU A 803 22.97 -16.45 -11.33
N LYS A 804 23.40 -17.55 -11.93
CA LYS A 804 23.93 -18.72 -11.23
C LYS A 804 25.44 -18.66 -11.06
N SER A 805 25.97 -19.38 -10.06
CA SER A 805 27.42 -19.43 -9.79
C SER A 805 28.24 -19.80 -11.05
N SER A 806 27.72 -20.70 -11.89
CA SER A 806 28.31 -21.08 -13.19
C SER A 806 28.45 -19.92 -14.19
N GLU A 807 27.59 -18.92 -14.10
CA GLU A 807 27.63 -17.72 -14.93
C GLU A 807 28.53 -16.67 -14.28
N LEU A 808 28.38 -16.44 -12.97
CA LEU A 808 29.16 -15.48 -12.19
C LEU A 808 30.67 -15.76 -12.23
N LYS A 809 31.09 -17.04 -12.21
CA LYS A 809 32.51 -17.42 -12.34
C LYS A 809 33.17 -16.95 -13.64
N ARG A 810 32.39 -16.71 -14.70
CA ARG A 810 32.90 -16.21 -16.00
C ARG A 810 33.38 -14.76 -15.93
N ALA A 811 33.11 -14.03 -14.84
CA ALA A 811 33.60 -12.68 -14.61
C ALA A 811 35.14 -12.64 -14.43
N ALA A 812 35.75 -13.73 -13.97
CA ALA A 812 37.20 -13.79 -13.78
C ALA A 812 37.90 -14.06 -15.12
N THR A 813 38.20 -12.99 -15.87
CA THR A 813 38.91 -13.06 -17.16
C THR A 813 40.41 -12.82 -17.00
N ASP A 814 40.79 -11.67 -16.46
CA ASP A 814 42.15 -11.13 -16.52
C ASP A 814 42.96 -11.30 -15.22
N GLY A 815 42.30 -11.79 -14.17
CA GLY A 815 42.91 -12.10 -12.87
C GLY A 815 41.90 -12.70 -11.89
N PRO A 816 42.35 -13.15 -10.71
CA PRO A 816 41.45 -13.59 -9.65
C PRO A 816 40.53 -12.46 -9.14
N ILE A 817 39.25 -12.78 -9.00
CA ILE A 817 38.28 -11.94 -8.29
C ILE A 817 38.17 -12.46 -6.86
N VAL A 818 38.36 -11.58 -5.88
CA VAL A 818 38.28 -11.91 -4.45
C VAL A 818 37.07 -11.22 -3.84
N ILE A 819 36.04 -12.00 -3.54
CA ILE A 819 34.85 -11.54 -2.81
C ILE A 819 35.14 -11.66 -1.31
N VAL A 820 35.08 -10.55 -0.56
CA VAL A 820 35.32 -10.55 0.89
C VAL A 820 34.00 -10.32 1.63
N ASN A 821 33.50 -11.38 2.29
CA ASN A 821 32.30 -11.34 3.12
C ASN A 821 32.65 -11.02 4.57
N THR A 822 31.92 -10.07 5.15
CA THR A 822 32.11 -9.57 6.51
C THR A 822 30.82 -9.74 7.32
N HIS A 823 30.77 -10.72 8.21
CA HIS A 823 29.64 -10.94 9.10
C HIS A 823 30.09 -11.02 10.58
N GLN A 824 29.18 -10.77 11.53
CA GLN A 824 29.50 -10.75 12.96
C GLN A 824 30.06 -12.09 13.47
N THR A 825 29.62 -13.21 12.89
CA THR A 825 30.04 -14.56 13.29
C THR A 825 31.35 -15.02 12.65
N ARG A 826 31.71 -14.51 11.46
CA ARG A 826 32.90 -14.92 10.70
C ARG A 826 33.20 -13.99 9.52
N TRP A 827 34.47 -14.01 9.11
CA TRP A 827 35.03 -13.21 8.03
C TRP A 827 35.77 -14.12 7.07
N ASP A 828 35.49 -13.98 5.77
CA ASP A 828 35.97 -14.91 4.75
C ASP A 828 36.20 -14.21 3.42
N ALA A 829 37.18 -14.68 2.67
CA ALA A 829 37.32 -14.37 1.27
C ALA A 829 37.04 -15.61 0.41
N LEU A 830 36.34 -15.40 -0.70
CA LEU A 830 36.11 -16.37 -1.76
C LEU A 830 36.83 -15.86 -3.01
N ALA A 831 37.86 -16.58 -3.45
CA ALA A 831 38.61 -16.24 -4.65
C ALA A 831 38.17 -17.13 -5.83
N ILE A 832 37.78 -16.47 -6.93
CA ILE A 832 37.45 -17.09 -8.21
C ILE A 832 38.64 -16.87 -9.13
N LEU A 833 39.19 -17.94 -9.69
CA LEU A 833 40.32 -17.86 -10.63
C LEU A 833 39.81 -18.03 -12.08
N PRO A 834 40.44 -17.35 -13.05
CA PRO A 834 40.13 -17.56 -14.46
C PRO A 834 40.22 -19.03 -14.85
N GLN A 835 39.21 -19.51 -15.57
CA GLN A 835 39.15 -20.87 -16.16
C GLN A 835 39.13 -22.02 -15.11
N GLN A 836 38.86 -21.73 -13.83
CA GLN A 836 38.67 -22.74 -12.78
C GLN A 836 37.21 -22.81 -12.32
N GLU A 837 36.71 -24.03 -12.08
CA GLU A 837 35.35 -24.24 -11.56
C GLU A 837 35.28 -24.18 -10.03
N GLU A 838 36.38 -24.46 -9.31
CA GLU A 838 36.42 -24.43 -7.84
C GLU A 838 36.63 -23.01 -7.29
N ILE A 839 35.91 -22.67 -6.23
CA ILE A 839 36.08 -21.41 -5.49
C ILE A 839 37.08 -21.65 -4.35
N ILE A 840 38.16 -20.88 -4.30
CA ILE A 840 39.13 -20.97 -3.20
C ILE A 840 38.59 -20.20 -2.00
N HIS A 841 38.31 -20.89 -0.90
CA HIS A 841 37.93 -20.29 0.38
C HIS A 841 39.16 -19.94 1.24
N VAL A 842 39.20 -18.71 1.74
CA VAL A 842 40.25 -18.19 2.63
C VAL A 842 39.61 -17.64 3.91
N PRO A 843 39.79 -18.30 5.08
CA PRO A 843 39.21 -17.84 6.33
C PRO A 843 40.04 -16.70 6.98
N LEU A 844 39.40 -15.57 7.29
CA LEU A 844 40.05 -14.34 7.77
C LEU A 844 40.00 -14.22 9.31
N THR A 845 40.49 -15.24 10.01
CA THR A 845 40.26 -15.51 11.44
C THR A 845 40.85 -14.52 12.45
N GLN A 846 41.64 -13.53 12.01
CA GLN A 846 42.41 -12.64 12.90
C GLN A 846 41.80 -11.23 13.07
N PHE A 847 40.76 -10.92 12.29
CA PHE A 847 40.03 -9.66 12.37
C PHE A 847 38.71 -9.80 13.15
N SER A 848 38.15 -8.69 13.63
CA SER A 848 36.86 -8.68 14.31
C SER A 848 36.10 -7.38 14.07
N GLN A 849 34.77 -7.45 14.13
CA GLN A 849 33.89 -6.31 13.87
C GLN A 849 34.10 -5.16 14.86
N VAL A 850 34.51 -5.45 16.10
CA VAL A 850 34.89 -4.43 17.11
C VAL A 850 36.10 -3.61 16.65
N LYS A 851 37.12 -4.24 16.03
CA LYS A 851 38.26 -3.51 15.46
C LYS A 851 37.86 -2.68 14.25
N LEU A 852 36.89 -3.15 13.45
CA LEU A 852 36.36 -2.40 12.30
C LEU A 852 35.58 -1.16 12.74
N GLY A 853 34.71 -1.27 13.75
CA GLY A 853 33.96 -0.13 14.30
C GLY A 853 34.88 0.99 14.79
N GLN A 854 35.91 0.63 15.57
CA GLN A 854 36.94 1.56 16.05
C GLN A 854 37.74 2.26 14.93
N LEU A 855 37.85 1.64 13.74
CA LEU A 855 38.46 2.24 12.56
C LEU A 855 37.46 3.13 11.79
N ASN A 856 36.20 2.69 11.66
CA ASN A 856 35.14 3.43 10.98
C ASN A 856 34.83 4.76 11.67
N GLU A 857 34.79 4.81 13.00
CA GLU A 857 34.62 6.08 13.77
C GLU A 857 35.73 7.10 13.46
N GLN A 858 36.93 6.65 13.12
CA GLN A 858 38.06 7.52 12.82
C GLN A 858 38.01 8.04 11.37
N ILE A 859 37.53 7.27 10.40
CA ILE A 859 37.63 7.59 8.96
C ILE A 859 36.98 8.93 8.56
N PRO A 860 35.74 9.28 8.98
CA PRO A 860 35.15 10.59 8.66
C PRO A 860 35.93 11.77 9.25
N LEU A 861 36.40 11.64 10.51
CA LEU A 861 37.23 12.65 11.18
C LEU A 861 38.58 12.84 10.47
N LEU A 862 39.14 11.78 9.89
CA LEU A 862 40.37 11.80 9.12
C LEU A 862 40.19 12.46 7.74
N MET A 863 39.02 12.33 7.11
CA MET A 863 38.73 12.94 5.81
C MET A 863 38.30 14.42 5.91
N ALA A 864 37.81 14.88 7.07
CA ALA A 864 37.30 16.25 7.23
C ALA A 864 38.39 17.32 7.50
N GLN A 865 39.58 16.95 7.99
CA GLN A 865 40.56 17.92 8.51
C GLN A 865 41.29 18.76 7.44
N GLU A 866 41.28 18.36 6.16
CA GLU A 866 41.99 19.09 5.09
C GLU A 866 41.14 20.18 4.41
N GLY A 867 39.84 20.27 4.72
CA GLY A 867 38.92 21.22 4.06
C GLY A 867 39.00 22.68 4.51
N ASN A 868 39.67 23.00 5.63
CA ASN A 868 39.70 24.37 6.17
C ASN A 868 40.97 24.71 6.98
N PRO A 869 42.04 25.22 6.34
CA PRO A 869 43.32 25.52 7.00
C PRO A 869 43.31 26.76 7.91
N ARG A 870 42.14 27.35 8.23
CA ARG A 870 42.05 28.62 9.00
C ARG A 870 41.71 28.47 10.48
N ASN A 871 41.46 27.26 11.00
CA ASN A 871 40.97 27.08 12.37
C ASN A 871 41.73 26.04 13.22
N THR A 872 43.05 25.90 13.02
CA THR A 872 43.92 24.97 13.79
C THR A 872 45.01 25.69 14.60
N GLN A 873 44.59 26.44 15.62
CA GLN A 873 45.40 26.59 16.85
C GLN A 873 44.67 25.87 17.99
N GLY A 874 45.15 24.67 18.36
CA GLY A 874 44.71 24.00 19.59
C GLY A 874 44.10 22.60 19.50
N SER A 875 44.65 21.68 18.68
CA SER A 875 44.61 20.25 19.00
C SER A 875 45.66 19.46 18.20
N THR A 876 46.82 19.21 18.81
CA THR A 876 47.92 18.45 18.21
C THR A 876 48.43 17.38 19.18
N CYS A 877 47.58 16.43 19.58
CA CYS A 877 48.00 15.19 20.26
C CYS A 877 46.84 14.17 20.44
N SER A 878 46.64 13.26 19.47
CA SER A 878 46.10 11.88 19.71
C SER A 878 45.86 11.08 18.41
N THR A 879 45.48 11.73 17.31
CA THR A 879 44.92 11.04 16.12
C THR A 879 45.93 10.45 15.13
N SER A 880 47.20 10.88 15.15
CA SER A 880 48.21 10.45 14.16
C SER A 880 48.62 8.97 14.28
N GLU A 881 48.39 8.32 15.42
CA GLU A 881 48.76 6.91 15.62
C GLU A 881 47.76 5.90 15.04
N GLY A 882 46.49 6.27 14.85
CA GLY A 882 45.47 5.37 14.28
C GLY A 882 45.68 5.14 12.78
N ILE A 883 45.91 6.24 12.06
CA ILE A 883 46.13 6.27 10.59
C ILE A 883 47.29 5.34 10.19
N ALA A 884 48.42 5.43 10.90
CA ALA A 884 49.61 4.65 10.60
C ALA A 884 49.43 3.13 10.82
N LYS A 885 48.40 2.70 11.55
CA LYS A 885 48.13 1.29 11.88
C LYS A 885 47.11 0.64 10.93
N LEU A 886 46.23 1.41 10.27
CA LEU A 886 45.22 0.87 9.35
C LEU A 886 45.82 0.03 8.19
N PRO A 887 46.83 0.50 7.43
CA PRO A 887 47.42 -0.29 6.33
C PRO A 887 48.02 -1.63 6.82
N ALA A 888 48.63 -1.62 8.02
CA ALA A 888 49.24 -2.79 8.64
C ALA A 888 48.19 -3.81 9.13
N LEU A 889 47.03 -3.32 9.59
CA LEU A 889 45.89 -4.16 9.98
C LEU A 889 45.22 -4.81 8.76
N LEU A 890 44.95 -4.05 7.70
CA LEU A 890 44.43 -4.58 6.44
C LEU A 890 45.37 -5.63 5.84
N TRP A 891 46.69 -5.37 5.91
CA TRP A 891 47.71 -6.29 5.42
C TRP A 891 47.72 -7.59 6.21
N SER A 892 47.91 -7.52 7.53
CA SER A 892 48.09 -8.71 8.36
C SER A 892 46.84 -9.60 8.44
N HIS A 893 45.64 -9.02 8.32
CA HIS A 893 44.39 -9.73 8.59
C HIS A 893 43.53 -10.04 7.35
N ILE A 894 43.69 -9.33 6.24
CA ILE A 894 42.88 -9.51 5.02
C ILE A 894 43.78 -9.84 3.82
N VAL A 895 44.67 -8.92 3.43
CA VAL A 895 45.37 -9.03 2.14
C VAL A 895 46.46 -10.09 2.15
N LYS A 896 47.30 -10.18 3.20
CA LYS A 896 48.36 -11.20 3.28
C LYS A 896 47.81 -12.64 3.29
N PRO A 897 46.76 -12.99 4.04
CA PRO A 897 46.10 -14.30 3.92
C PRO A 897 45.62 -14.63 2.50
N VAL A 898 44.97 -13.67 1.83
CA VAL A 898 44.45 -13.84 0.46
C VAL A 898 45.58 -14.03 -0.56
N LEU A 899 46.58 -13.13 -0.57
CA LEU A 899 47.73 -13.26 -1.46
C LEU A 899 48.55 -14.53 -1.17
N GLY A 900 48.57 -15.00 0.08
CA GLY A 900 49.15 -16.29 0.45
C GLY A 900 48.41 -17.47 -0.18
N ALA A 901 47.08 -17.49 -0.14
CA ALA A 901 46.27 -18.52 -0.78
C ALA A 901 46.37 -18.50 -2.31
N LEU A 902 46.47 -17.30 -2.92
CA LEU A 902 46.72 -17.11 -4.35
C LEU A 902 48.19 -17.39 -4.77
N SER A 903 49.08 -17.70 -3.81
CA SER A 903 50.52 -17.91 -4.04
C SER A 903 51.29 -16.68 -4.58
N TYR A 904 50.79 -15.47 -4.33
CA TYR A 904 51.36 -14.18 -4.78
C TYR A 904 52.32 -13.52 -3.76
N LEU A 905 52.74 -14.23 -2.70
CA LEU A 905 53.71 -13.73 -1.71
C LEU A 905 55.19 -13.96 -2.09
N GLY A 906 55.46 -14.56 -3.26
CA GLY A 906 56.82 -14.71 -3.79
C GLY A 906 57.34 -13.47 -4.51
N ASN A 907 58.61 -13.44 -4.87
CA ASN A 907 59.17 -12.38 -5.72
C ASN A 907 58.58 -12.48 -7.14
N THR A 908 57.54 -11.70 -7.41
CA THR A 908 57.07 -11.36 -8.76
C THR A 908 58.04 -10.37 -9.41
N GLU A 909 58.30 -10.51 -10.71
CA GLU A 909 59.07 -9.49 -11.43
C GLU A 909 58.22 -8.20 -11.56
N PRO A 910 58.80 -6.99 -11.39
CA PRO A 910 58.03 -5.75 -11.37
C PRO A 910 57.21 -5.46 -12.63
N ASP A 911 57.60 -6.00 -13.77
CA ASP A 911 56.91 -5.83 -15.06
C ASP A 911 55.85 -6.92 -15.34
N THR A 912 55.70 -7.91 -14.45
CA THR A 912 54.74 -9.02 -14.57
C THR A 912 53.88 -9.20 -13.30
N LEU A 913 53.60 -8.11 -12.58
CA LEU A 913 52.74 -8.14 -11.39
C LEU A 913 51.31 -8.62 -11.77
N PRO A 914 50.74 -9.60 -11.07
CA PRO A 914 49.39 -10.08 -11.34
C PRO A 914 48.31 -9.07 -10.89
N HIS A 915 47.16 -9.16 -11.55
CA HIS A 915 45.95 -8.40 -11.22
C HIS A 915 45.18 -9.07 -10.08
N VAL A 916 44.57 -8.29 -9.20
CA VAL A 916 43.56 -8.77 -8.24
C VAL A 916 42.37 -7.81 -8.24
N THR A 917 41.16 -8.33 -8.44
CA THR A 917 39.93 -7.53 -8.34
C THR A 917 39.22 -7.82 -7.02
N TRP A 918 39.01 -6.79 -6.21
CA TRP A 918 38.41 -6.86 -4.88
C TRP A 918 36.90 -6.55 -4.94
N CYS A 919 36.08 -7.43 -4.38
CA CYS A 919 34.63 -7.24 -4.26
C CYS A 919 34.23 -7.35 -2.78
N THR A 920 34.16 -6.24 -2.08
CA THR A 920 33.99 -6.18 -0.62
C THR A 920 32.51 -6.03 -0.21
N THR A 921 32.16 -6.49 0.99
CA THR A 921 30.83 -6.24 1.60
C THR A 921 30.87 -5.22 2.72
N GLY A 922 29.74 -4.55 2.97
CA GLY A 922 29.54 -3.69 4.14
C GLY A 922 30.57 -2.56 4.24
N SER A 923 31.03 -2.26 5.47
CA SER A 923 31.98 -1.15 5.70
C SER A 923 33.40 -1.42 5.18
N LEU A 924 33.71 -2.63 4.72
CA LEU A 924 35.02 -2.92 4.12
C LEU A 924 35.19 -2.20 2.77
N SER A 925 34.09 -1.87 2.09
CA SER A 925 34.06 -1.13 0.82
C SER A 925 34.59 0.31 0.88
N PHE A 926 34.97 0.80 2.07
CA PHE A 926 35.63 2.09 2.27
C PHE A 926 37.14 1.99 2.49
N LEU A 927 37.71 0.78 2.57
CA LEU A 927 39.08 0.58 3.05
C LEU A 927 40.05 0.29 1.89
N PRO A 928 41.22 0.96 1.84
CA PRO A 928 42.16 0.82 0.73
C PRO A 928 43.00 -0.45 0.85
N LEU A 929 42.38 -1.61 0.58
CA LEU A 929 43.05 -2.92 0.48
C LEU A 929 44.27 -2.87 -0.45
N HIS A 930 44.19 -2.15 -1.57
CA HIS A 930 45.31 -1.97 -2.51
C HIS A 930 46.53 -1.26 -1.89
N ALA A 931 46.35 -0.51 -0.80
CA ALA A 931 47.39 0.21 -0.08
C ALA A 931 47.80 -0.50 1.23
N ALA A 932 47.32 -1.72 1.48
CA ALA A 932 47.67 -2.48 2.67
C ALA A 932 49.16 -2.85 2.67
N GLY A 933 49.85 -2.58 3.78
CA GLY A 933 51.29 -2.85 3.93
C GLY A 933 51.80 -2.54 5.32
N LEU A 934 53.03 -2.99 5.61
CA LEU A 934 53.73 -2.65 6.86
C LEU A 934 54.61 -1.40 6.70
N TYR A 935 55.07 -1.09 5.49
CA TYR A 935 55.92 0.06 5.16
C TYR A 935 57.15 0.21 6.08
N ASP A 936 57.68 -0.93 6.54
CA ASP A 936 58.88 -1.05 7.39
C ASP A 936 60.20 -1.07 6.58
N GLY A 937 60.10 -1.10 5.23
CA GLY A 937 61.23 -1.17 4.30
C GLY A 937 61.85 -2.57 4.15
N ILE A 938 61.24 -3.60 4.73
CA ILE A 938 61.74 -4.99 4.74
C ILE A 938 60.66 -5.96 4.23
N SER A 939 59.43 -5.77 4.69
CA SER A 939 58.27 -6.58 4.32
C SER A 939 57.69 -6.10 2.99
N PRO A 940 57.26 -7.01 2.10
CA PRO A 940 56.54 -6.62 0.89
C PRO A 940 55.16 -6.04 1.27
N ASN A 941 54.70 -5.05 0.51
CA ASN A 941 53.38 -4.45 0.64
C ASN A 941 52.51 -4.83 -0.57
N THR A 942 51.20 -4.68 -0.47
CA THR A 942 50.25 -4.97 -1.57
C THR A 942 50.64 -4.30 -2.89
N PRO A 943 50.94 -2.98 -2.96
CA PRO A 943 51.29 -2.31 -4.21
C PRO A 943 52.71 -2.64 -4.71
N ASP A 944 53.43 -3.54 -4.05
CA ASP A 944 54.74 -4.05 -4.49
C ASP A 944 54.64 -5.53 -4.98
N LEU A 945 53.46 -6.17 -4.83
CA LEU A 945 53.20 -7.57 -5.19
C LEU A 945 52.12 -7.75 -6.25
N VAL A 946 51.10 -6.89 -6.25
CA VAL A 946 49.94 -6.95 -7.16
C VAL A 946 49.52 -5.54 -7.58
N PHE A 947 48.85 -5.43 -8.72
CA PHE A 947 48.00 -4.27 -9.00
C PHE A 947 46.54 -4.62 -8.73
N SER A 948 45.80 -3.69 -8.14
CA SER A 948 44.45 -3.93 -7.64
C SER A 948 43.40 -3.16 -8.41
N SER A 949 42.21 -3.74 -8.51
CA SER A 949 40.99 -3.07 -8.96
C SER A 949 39.84 -3.44 -8.03
N TYR A 950 38.73 -2.73 -8.13
CA TYR A 950 37.54 -2.97 -7.32
C TYR A 950 36.33 -3.23 -8.21
N THR A 951 35.36 -3.99 -7.73
CA THR A 951 34.05 -4.09 -8.38
C THR A 951 32.94 -4.14 -7.33
N PRO A 952 31.84 -3.38 -7.51
CA PRO A 952 30.72 -3.42 -6.56
C PRO A 952 29.99 -4.77 -6.60
N MET A 953 29.99 -5.43 -7.76
CA MET A 953 29.34 -6.71 -8.01
C MET A 953 30.07 -7.48 -9.11
N LEU A 954 29.78 -8.76 -9.35
CA LEU A 954 30.38 -9.53 -10.45
C LEU A 954 29.69 -9.25 -11.79
N ASN A 955 28.40 -8.92 -11.74
CA ASN A 955 27.59 -8.62 -12.93
C ASN A 955 28.14 -7.46 -13.78
N THR A 956 28.78 -6.47 -13.13
CA THR A 956 29.47 -5.35 -13.80
C THR A 956 30.73 -5.77 -14.55
N LEU A 957 31.23 -7.00 -14.42
CA LEU A 957 32.36 -7.50 -15.19
C LEU A 957 31.90 -8.41 -16.35
N LEU A 958 30.73 -9.04 -16.26
CA LEU A 958 30.22 -9.99 -17.26
C LEU A 958 29.75 -9.33 -18.57
N PHE A 959 29.18 -8.13 -18.50
CA PHE A 959 28.40 -7.57 -19.62
C PHE A 959 29.17 -6.63 -20.57
N HIS A 960 30.46 -6.42 -20.36
CA HIS A 960 31.25 -5.50 -21.17
C HIS A 960 31.79 -6.15 -22.47
N LYS A 961 31.04 -5.98 -23.56
CA LYS A 961 31.51 -6.29 -24.93
C LYS A 961 32.37 -5.12 -25.44
N THR A 962 33.67 -5.37 -25.62
CA THR A 962 34.62 -4.38 -26.18
C THR A 962 34.21 -3.91 -27.58
N SER A 963 34.40 -2.62 -27.85
CA SER A 963 34.11 -1.99 -29.14
C SER A 963 35.31 -1.21 -29.65
N SER A 964 35.58 -1.35 -30.95
CA SER A 964 36.59 -0.62 -31.70
C SER A 964 36.05 0.61 -32.44
N HIS A 965 34.76 0.96 -32.26
CA HIS A 965 34.02 1.78 -33.24
C HIS A 965 33.84 3.28 -32.93
N HIS A 966 34.15 3.75 -31.72
CA HIS A 966 34.16 5.18 -31.38
C HIS A 966 35.45 5.51 -30.62
N ALA A 967 36.27 6.40 -31.17
CA ALA A 967 37.55 6.79 -30.61
C ALA A 967 37.53 8.29 -30.33
N GLY A 968 37.38 8.67 -29.06
CA GLY A 968 37.42 10.08 -28.67
C GLY A 968 37.33 10.28 -27.16
N LEU A 969 38.00 11.31 -26.67
CA LEU A 969 38.06 11.71 -25.27
C LEU A 969 37.31 13.03 -25.06
N LEU A 970 36.27 13.02 -24.24
CA LEU A 970 35.61 14.23 -23.76
C LEU A 970 36.32 14.73 -22.49
N ALA A 971 36.74 15.98 -22.47
CA ALA A 971 37.35 16.63 -21.31
C ALA A 971 36.44 17.76 -20.79
N VAL A 972 35.97 17.67 -19.54
CA VAL A 972 34.95 18.56 -18.95
C VAL A 972 35.53 19.34 -17.77
N GLY A 973 35.46 20.67 -17.83
CA GLY A 973 36.03 21.59 -16.83
C GLY A 973 35.30 22.93 -16.72
N PRO A 974 34.25 23.05 -15.90
CA PRO A 974 33.48 24.29 -15.71
C PRO A 974 34.22 25.32 -14.83
N ASP A 975 34.11 26.60 -15.17
CA ASP A 975 34.67 27.70 -14.37
C ASP A 975 34.11 27.67 -12.93
N SER A 976 34.92 28.08 -11.95
CA SER A 976 34.54 28.12 -10.53
C SER A 976 33.22 28.85 -10.29
N LEU A 977 32.24 28.16 -9.70
CA LEU A 977 30.98 28.78 -9.27
C LEU A 977 31.24 29.81 -8.14
N PRO A 978 30.48 30.91 -8.05
CA PRO A 978 30.69 31.92 -7.02
C PRO A 978 30.60 31.33 -5.60
N GLY A 979 31.72 31.35 -4.87
CA GLY A 979 31.84 30.80 -3.51
C GLY A 979 32.50 29.42 -3.43
N GLN A 980 32.76 28.75 -4.57
CA GLN A 980 33.56 27.52 -4.64
C GLN A 980 34.94 27.83 -5.22
N VAL A 981 35.98 27.13 -4.73
CA VAL A 981 37.35 27.23 -5.26
C VAL A 981 37.67 25.92 -5.97
N ASN A 982 37.72 25.91 -7.30
CA ASN A 982 38.13 24.74 -8.06
C ASN A 982 39.57 24.34 -7.67
N PRO A 983 39.87 23.04 -7.50
CA PRO A 983 41.25 22.59 -7.29
C PRO A 983 42.06 22.90 -8.57
N ALA A 984 43.02 23.81 -8.45
CA ALA A 984 43.79 24.33 -9.60
C ALA A 984 44.48 23.22 -10.40
N SER A 985 44.95 22.19 -9.71
CA SER A 985 45.55 20.96 -10.23
C SER A 985 44.63 20.13 -11.15
N ALA A 986 43.32 20.10 -10.91
CA ALA A 986 42.38 19.40 -11.81
C ALA A 986 42.30 20.12 -13.17
N PHE A 987 42.32 21.46 -13.17
CA PHE A 987 42.39 22.29 -14.37
C PHE A 987 43.78 22.26 -15.04
N GLU A 988 44.85 22.02 -14.29
CA GLU A 988 46.15 21.70 -14.87
C GLU A 988 46.15 20.32 -15.54
N GLY A 989 45.45 19.33 -14.97
CA GLY A 989 45.20 18.03 -15.61
C GLY A 989 44.59 18.17 -17.01
N LEU A 990 43.53 18.97 -17.16
CA LEU A 990 42.91 19.27 -18.46
C LEU A 990 43.91 19.89 -19.47
N LYS A 991 44.80 20.77 -19.00
CA LYS A 991 45.85 21.35 -19.86
C LYS A 991 46.86 20.30 -20.31
N SER A 992 47.26 19.39 -19.42
CA SER A 992 48.15 18.27 -19.75
C SER A 992 47.55 17.36 -20.82
N LEU A 993 46.23 17.10 -20.80
CA LEU A 993 45.55 16.27 -21.81
C LEU A 993 45.70 16.80 -23.25
N ARG A 994 45.93 18.11 -23.44
CA ARG A 994 46.08 18.72 -24.77
C ARG A 994 47.28 18.19 -25.55
N LYS A 995 48.27 17.60 -24.88
CA LYS A 995 49.42 16.94 -25.54
C LYS A 995 49.04 15.63 -26.26
N TYR A 996 47.86 15.07 -25.97
CA TYR A 996 47.35 13.85 -26.60
C TYR A 996 46.37 14.14 -27.76
N SER A 997 46.02 15.40 -28.03
CA SER A 997 45.10 15.78 -29.11
C SER A 997 45.61 15.45 -30.52
N ASP A 998 46.92 15.23 -30.67
CA ASP A 998 47.55 14.77 -31.92
C ASP A 998 47.47 13.23 -32.09
N ILE A 999 47.05 12.50 -31.05
CA ILE A 999 46.98 11.03 -30.99
C ILE A 999 45.52 10.56 -30.98
N VAL A 1000 44.64 11.28 -30.28
CA VAL A 1000 43.22 10.97 -30.07
C VAL A 1000 42.36 12.21 -30.32
N GLU A 1001 41.17 12.02 -30.88
CA GLU A 1001 40.15 13.07 -31.00
C GLU A 1001 39.70 13.53 -29.59
N CYS A 1002 40.09 14.74 -29.20
CA CYS A 1002 39.80 15.31 -27.88
C CYS A 1002 38.86 16.51 -27.97
N SER A 1003 37.67 16.39 -27.39
CA SER A 1003 36.69 17.49 -27.26
C SER A 1003 36.78 18.14 -25.88
N TYR A 1004 36.90 19.46 -25.83
CA TYR A 1004 37.05 20.23 -24.59
C TYR A 1004 35.81 21.07 -24.30
N LEU A 1005 35.10 20.73 -23.22
CA LEU A 1005 34.04 21.55 -22.64
C LEU A 1005 34.62 22.29 -21.43
N GLU A 1006 35.16 23.48 -21.69
CA GLU A 1006 35.78 24.33 -20.68
C GLU A 1006 34.95 25.60 -20.37
N GLY A 1007 35.02 26.05 -19.12
CA GLY A 1007 34.46 27.32 -18.66
C GLY A 1007 32.96 27.45 -18.90
N ASN A 1008 32.55 28.47 -19.67
CA ASN A 1008 31.14 28.70 -20.01
C ASN A 1008 30.53 27.65 -20.97
N SER A 1009 31.34 26.79 -21.61
CA SER A 1009 30.83 25.74 -22.53
C SER A 1009 30.47 24.42 -21.83
N ALA A 1010 30.94 24.23 -20.59
CA ALA A 1010 30.69 23.05 -19.77
C ALA A 1010 29.27 23.07 -19.15
N THR A 1011 28.24 22.96 -19.99
CA THR A 1011 26.83 22.87 -19.57
C THR A 1011 26.35 21.43 -19.40
N VAL A 1012 25.27 21.22 -18.67
CA VAL A 1012 24.62 19.89 -18.49
C VAL A 1012 24.28 19.28 -19.85
N SER A 1013 23.62 20.05 -20.72
CA SER A 1013 23.21 19.58 -22.05
C SER A 1013 24.40 19.27 -22.97
N ALA A 1014 25.43 20.12 -23.01
CA ALA A 1014 26.62 19.86 -23.82
C ALA A 1014 27.41 18.65 -23.31
N THR A 1015 27.47 18.46 -21.99
CA THR A 1015 28.13 17.30 -21.36
C THR A 1015 27.41 16.01 -21.70
N LEU A 1016 26.08 15.96 -21.59
CA LEU A 1016 25.30 14.76 -21.96
C LEU A 1016 25.42 14.42 -23.45
N ALA A 1017 25.43 15.42 -24.34
CA ALA A 1017 25.69 15.22 -25.77
C ALA A 1017 27.10 14.67 -26.03
N GLY A 1018 28.13 15.28 -25.41
CA GLY A 1018 29.51 14.81 -25.51
C GLY A 1018 29.70 13.39 -24.99
N LEU A 1019 29.05 13.02 -23.87
CA LEU A 1019 29.04 11.66 -23.32
C LEU A 1019 28.41 10.65 -24.29
N ALA A 1020 27.39 11.04 -25.07
CA ALA A 1020 26.82 10.19 -26.10
C ALA A 1020 27.82 9.91 -27.23
N GLU A 1021 28.55 10.92 -27.69
CA GLU A 1021 29.46 10.86 -28.85
C GLU A 1021 30.83 10.22 -28.54
N HIS A 1022 31.42 10.51 -27.37
CA HIS A 1022 32.81 10.15 -27.04
C HIS A 1022 32.89 8.86 -26.23
N SER A 1023 33.86 7.99 -26.50
CA SER A 1023 33.99 6.71 -25.78
C SER A 1023 34.63 6.85 -24.41
N TRP A 1024 35.52 7.82 -24.21
CA TRP A 1024 36.18 8.12 -22.93
C TRP A 1024 35.77 9.50 -22.42
N VAL A 1025 35.79 9.69 -21.09
CA VAL A 1025 35.51 11.00 -20.47
C VAL A 1025 36.49 11.31 -19.33
N HIS A 1026 36.84 12.59 -19.18
CA HIS A 1026 37.59 13.15 -18.08
C HIS A 1026 36.80 14.28 -17.41
N PHE A 1027 36.36 14.06 -16.17
CA PHE A 1027 35.66 15.06 -15.37
C PHE A 1027 36.63 15.77 -14.42
N ALA A 1028 36.92 17.04 -14.65
CA ALA A 1028 37.69 17.91 -13.76
C ALA A 1028 36.80 19.05 -13.22
N CYS A 1029 35.82 18.67 -12.42
CA CYS A 1029 34.79 19.54 -11.85
C CYS A 1029 34.59 19.25 -10.36
N HIS A 1030 33.85 20.10 -9.65
CA HIS A 1030 33.41 19.76 -8.29
C HIS A 1030 32.32 18.68 -8.32
N SER A 1031 32.44 17.68 -7.45
CA SER A 1031 31.34 16.79 -7.06
C SER A 1031 30.94 17.05 -5.62
N THR A 1032 29.64 17.05 -5.33
CA THR A 1032 29.14 16.85 -3.97
C THR A 1032 28.45 15.51 -3.87
N TRP A 1033 28.87 14.77 -2.86
CA TRP A 1033 28.22 13.55 -2.44
C TRP A 1033 27.09 13.87 -1.44
N ASN A 1034 25.93 13.26 -1.61
CA ASN A 1034 24.77 13.49 -0.75
C ASN A 1034 24.59 12.31 0.22
N TYR A 1035 24.93 12.53 1.49
CA TYR A 1035 24.90 11.52 2.56
C TYR A 1035 23.55 10.82 2.73
N PHE A 1036 22.47 11.61 2.70
CA PHE A 1036 21.09 11.17 2.98
C PHE A 1036 20.38 10.62 1.74
N ASN A 1037 20.74 11.11 0.55
CA ASN A 1037 20.24 10.57 -0.71
C ASN A 1037 21.35 10.46 -1.76
N PRO A 1038 22.15 9.38 -1.75
CA PRO A 1038 23.31 9.23 -2.63
C PRO A 1038 22.99 9.30 -4.13
N SER A 1039 21.77 8.94 -4.55
CA SER A 1039 21.30 9.08 -5.94
C SER A 1039 21.26 10.54 -6.44
N GLN A 1040 21.20 11.49 -5.51
CA GLN A 1040 21.26 12.94 -5.77
C GLN A 1040 22.68 13.51 -5.59
N SER A 1041 23.72 12.67 -5.59
CA SER A 1041 25.10 13.14 -5.75
C SER A 1041 25.28 13.75 -7.14
N VAL A 1042 26.06 14.82 -7.27
CA VAL A 1042 26.10 15.64 -8.48
C VAL A 1042 27.51 16.04 -8.88
N PHE A 1043 27.74 16.19 -10.19
CA PHE A 1043 28.79 17.02 -10.75
C PHE A 1043 28.24 18.44 -10.99
N TYR A 1044 28.91 19.46 -10.48
CA TYR A 1044 28.56 20.85 -10.81
C TYR A 1044 29.10 21.24 -12.17
N LEU A 1045 28.21 21.70 -13.03
CA LEU A 1045 28.47 22.24 -14.35
C LEU A 1045 28.04 23.72 -14.39
N ARG A 1046 28.25 24.39 -15.53
CA ARG A 1046 28.12 25.86 -15.60
C ARG A 1046 26.71 26.38 -15.31
N ASP A 1047 25.71 25.65 -15.74
CA ASP A 1047 24.28 25.99 -15.77
C ASP A 1047 23.43 25.18 -14.79
N GLY A 1048 24.00 24.17 -14.13
CA GLY A 1048 23.28 23.28 -13.24
C GLY A 1048 24.15 22.19 -12.61
N ALA A 1049 23.49 21.23 -11.96
CA ALA A 1049 24.11 20.10 -11.30
C ALA A 1049 23.67 18.81 -12.02
N LEU A 1050 24.61 18.13 -12.68
CA LEU A 1050 24.36 16.86 -13.37
C LEU A 1050 24.36 15.73 -12.33
N SER A 1051 23.19 15.13 -12.11
CA SER A 1051 23.02 14.14 -11.03
C SER A 1051 23.41 12.71 -11.43
N LEU A 1052 23.77 11.91 -10.42
CA LEU A 1052 24.06 10.48 -10.58
C LEU A 1052 22.87 9.73 -11.22
N GLU A 1053 21.66 10.04 -10.77
CA GLU A 1053 20.42 9.50 -11.33
C GLU A 1053 20.24 9.89 -12.81
N GLU A 1054 20.50 11.15 -13.17
CA GLU A 1054 20.42 11.63 -14.55
C GLU A 1054 21.47 10.99 -15.45
N ILE A 1055 22.71 10.81 -14.98
CA ILE A 1055 23.74 10.04 -15.70
C ILE A 1055 23.30 8.59 -15.89
N ALA A 1056 22.83 7.91 -14.84
CA ALA A 1056 22.45 6.50 -14.89
C ALA A 1056 21.19 6.21 -15.73
N ARG A 1057 20.32 7.21 -15.95
CA ARG A 1057 19.20 7.14 -16.91
C ARG A 1057 19.68 7.16 -18.37
N HIS A 1058 20.80 7.80 -18.68
CA HIS A 1058 21.34 7.83 -20.04
C HIS A 1058 22.10 6.53 -20.35
N GLN A 1059 21.71 5.85 -21.43
CA GLN A 1059 22.30 4.59 -21.84
C GLN A 1059 23.44 4.84 -22.84
N PHE A 1060 24.67 4.91 -22.35
CA PHE A 1060 25.83 5.16 -23.19
C PHE A 1060 26.45 3.85 -23.69
N GLN A 1061 26.36 3.61 -24.99
CA GLN A 1061 26.95 2.42 -25.62
C GLN A 1061 28.42 2.66 -25.98
N TYR A 1062 29.19 1.57 -26.04
CA TYR A 1062 30.54 1.54 -26.61
C TYR A 1062 31.56 2.48 -25.93
N LYS A 1063 31.47 2.60 -24.60
CA LYS A 1063 32.39 3.40 -23.79
C LYS A 1063 33.60 2.59 -23.32
N GLY A 1064 34.60 3.30 -22.78
CA GLY A 1064 35.83 2.72 -22.25
C GLY A 1064 36.14 3.26 -20.85
N LEU A 1065 36.95 4.32 -20.77
CA LEU A 1065 37.40 4.90 -19.51
C LEU A 1065 36.61 6.16 -19.11
N ALA A 1066 36.15 6.21 -17.85
CA ALA A 1066 35.76 7.44 -17.17
C ALA A 1066 36.82 7.80 -16.11
N PHE A 1067 37.49 8.94 -16.27
CA PHE A 1067 38.44 9.46 -15.29
C PHE A 1067 37.78 10.60 -14.48
N LEU A 1068 37.62 10.40 -13.19
CA LEU A 1068 36.92 11.31 -12.28
C LEU A 1068 37.93 12.10 -11.42
N SER A 1069 38.46 13.19 -11.98
CA SER A 1069 39.30 14.19 -11.29
C SER A 1069 38.48 15.10 -10.37
N ALA A 1070 37.63 14.50 -9.54
CA ALA A 1070 36.73 15.16 -8.62
C ALA A 1070 36.73 14.43 -7.26
N CYS A 1071 36.69 15.20 -6.18
CA CYS A 1071 36.83 14.69 -4.82
C CYS A 1071 35.65 13.79 -4.41
N GLN A 1072 35.93 12.75 -3.62
CA GLN A 1072 34.92 11.88 -2.99
C GLN A 1072 34.04 11.07 -3.97
N THR A 1073 34.53 10.84 -5.19
CA THR A 1073 33.80 10.13 -6.26
C THR A 1073 33.63 8.62 -6.06
N ALA A 1074 34.34 8.05 -5.09
CA ALA A 1074 34.23 6.64 -4.66
C ALA A 1074 33.64 6.44 -3.25
N ILE A 1075 33.06 7.47 -2.60
CA ILE A 1075 32.44 7.34 -1.26
C ILE A 1075 30.98 6.88 -1.37
N SER A 1076 30.62 5.77 -0.71
CA SER A 1076 29.25 5.27 -0.53
C SER A 1076 28.67 5.62 0.85
N SER A 1077 27.36 5.44 1.07
CA SER A 1077 26.68 5.80 2.33
C SER A 1077 26.71 4.69 3.38
N HIS A 1078 26.90 5.08 4.65
CA HIS A 1078 26.82 4.18 5.79
C HIS A 1078 25.43 3.57 5.99
N TYR A 1079 24.37 4.19 5.45
CA TYR A 1079 22.99 3.68 5.57
C TYR A 1079 22.61 2.63 4.51
N ILE A 1080 23.31 2.59 3.36
CA ILE A 1080 23.02 1.65 2.26
C ILE A 1080 24.34 1.14 1.65
N LEU A 1081 25.12 0.46 2.50
CA LEU A 1081 26.51 0.06 2.24
C LEU A 1081 26.68 -0.68 0.88
N ASP A 1082 25.82 -1.67 0.63
CA ASP A 1082 25.98 -2.63 -0.46
C ASP A 1082 25.21 -2.29 -1.76
N GLU A 1083 24.54 -1.14 -1.86
CA GLU A 1083 24.00 -0.62 -3.13
C GLU A 1083 25.03 0.21 -3.94
N ALA A 1084 26.25 0.37 -3.42
CA ALA A 1084 27.38 1.00 -4.09
C ALA A 1084 27.06 2.36 -4.76
N THR A 1085 26.22 3.19 -4.12
CA THR A 1085 25.60 4.40 -4.69
C THR A 1085 26.53 5.63 -4.77
N HIS A 1086 27.75 5.43 -5.28
CA HIS A 1086 28.76 6.47 -5.48
C HIS A 1086 28.96 6.81 -6.96
N MET A 1087 29.56 7.98 -7.25
CA MET A 1087 29.68 8.52 -8.62
C MET A 1087 30.35 7.52 -9.58
N ALA A 1088 31.42 6.86 -9.15
CA ALA A 1088 32.12 5.88 -9.99
C ALA A 1088 31.24 4.67 -10.37
N SER A 1089 30.43 4.13 -9.46
CA SER A 1089 29.48 3.06 -9.80
C SER A 1089 28.40 3.55 -10.76
N GLY A 1090 27.91 4.78 -10.63
CA GLY A 1090 26.98 5.32 -11.61
C GLY A 1090 27.58 5.49 -13.00
N MET A 1091 28.90 5.68 -13.14
CA MET A 1091 29.58 5.65 -14.44
C MET A 1091 29.66 4.23 -15.02
N LEU A 1092 29.93 3.20 -14.18
CA LEU A 1092 29.77 1.79 -14.59
C LEU A 1092 28.33 1.54 -15.09
N MET A 1093 27.34 2.00 -14.33
CA MET A 1093 25.92 1.91 -14.71
C MET A 1093 25.56 2.77 -15.92
N ALA A 1094 26.30 3.81 -16.25
CA ALA A 1094 26.06 4.59 -17.47
C ALA A 1094 26.54 3.85 -18.73
N GLY A 1095 27.47 2.88 -18.56
CA GLY A 1095 28.02 2.03 -19.62
C GLY A 1095 29.54 2.09 -19.78
N TYR A 1096 30.26 2.75 -18.86
CA TYR A 1096 31.73 2.81 -18.88
C TYR A 1096 32.33 1.56 -18.20
N PRO A 1097 33.02 0.64 -18.90
CA PRO A 1097 33.59 -0.57 -18.30
C PRO A 1097 34.67 -0.31 -17.25
N SER A 1098 35.38 0.82 -17.34
CA SER A 1098 36.51 1.17 -16.49
C SER A 1098 36.36 2.59 -15.94
N VAL A 1099 36.58 2.76 -14.64
CA VAL A 1099 36.49 4.04 -13.95
C VAL A 1099 37.69 4.26 -13.03
N VAL A 1100 38.36 5.40 -13.18
CA VAL A 1100 39.37 5.90 -12.22
C VAL A 1100 38.71 6.99 -11.37
N ALA A 1101 38.76 6.83 -10.05
CA ALA A 1101 38.08 7.71 -9.10
C ALA A 1101 38.92 7.98 -7.84
N THR A 1102 38.42 8.85 -6.95
CA THR A 1102 39.08 9.18 -5.68
C THR A 1102 38.18 8.96 -4.46
N TRP A 1103 38.73 8.37 -3.40
CA TRP A 1103 38.06 8.20 -2.11
C TRP A 1103 38.07 9.45 -1.23
N SER A 1104 38.98 10.40 -1.45
CA SER A 1104 39.10 11.61 -0.62
C SER A 1104 39.47 12.83 -1.47
N SER A 1105 39.65 14.00 -0.84
CA SER A 1105 39.94 15.26 -1.52
C SER A 1105 41.42 15.41 -1.90
N VAL A 1106 41.90 14.61 -2.86
CA VAL A 1106 43.28 14.73 -3.37
C VAL A 1106 43.36 15.87 -4.39
N ALA A 1107 43.57 17.10 -3.93
CA ALA A 1107 43.78 18.22 -4.86
C ALA A 1107 45.14 18.11 -5.57
N GLU A 1108 46.25 18.20 -4.82
CA GLU A 1108 47.58 18.55 -5.39
C GLU A 1108 48.12 17.61 -6.48
N ASP A 1109 47.86 16.30 -6.40
CA ASP A 1109 48.55 15.30 -7.24
C ASP A 1109 47.72 14.78 -8.44
N LEU A 1110 46.48 15.25 -8.60
CA LEU A 1110 45.57 14.82 -9.67
C LEU A 1110 46.18 14.95 -11.08
N SER A 1111 46.87 16.05 -11.35
CA SER A 1111 47.48 16.32 -12.66
C SER A 1111 48.57 15.31 -13.01
N LEU A 1112 49.42 14.93 -12.05
CA LEU A 1112 50.49 13.94 -12.23
C LEU A 1112 49.92 12.54 -12.49
N VAL A 1113 48.91 12.15 -11.70
CA VAL A 1113 48.30 10.82 -11.83
C VAL A 1113 47.55 10.70 -13.16
N ALA A 1114 46.74 11.70 -13.51
CA ALA A 1114 46.05 11.74 -14.80
C ALA A 1114 47.07 11.70 -15.96
N ASP A 1115 48.08 12.57 -15.94
CA ASP A 1115 49.07 12.65 -17.03
C ASP A 1115 49.78 11.32 -17.28
N THR A 1116 50.16 10.62 -16.20
CA THR A 1116 50.82 9.31 -16.25
C THR A 1116 49.88 8.19 -16.71
N VAL A 1117 48.61 8.20 -16.27
CA VAL A 1117 47.60 7.24 -16.74
C VAL A 1117 47.39 7.38 -18.24
N TYR A 1118 47.18 8.60 -18.75
CA TYR A 1118 46.96 8.78 -20.19
C TYR A 1118 48.22 8.53 -21.03
N SER A 1119 49.45 8.71 -20.51
CA SER A 1119 50.65 8.36 -21.28
C SER A 1119 50.78 6.86 -21.50
N GLU A 1120 50.40 6.08 -20.49
CA GLU A 1120 50.42 4.61 -20.52
C GLU A 1120 49.30 4.06 -21.40
N LEU A 1121 48.08 4.58 -21.26
CA LEU A 1121 46.91 4.10 -22.01
C LEU A 1121 46.87 4.53 -23.48
N LEU A 1122 47.78 5.43 -23.91
CA LEU A 1122 47.87 5.94 -25.28
C LEU A 1122 49.24 5.70 -25.93
N GLU A 1123 50.16 4.96 -25.27
CA GLU A 1123 51.55 4.76 -25.74
C GLU A 1123 51.61 4.16 -27.16
N ASP A 1124 50.76 3.17 -27.44
CA ASP A 1124 50.63 2.49 -28.74
C ASP A 1124 49.76 3.25 -29.78
N GLY A 1125 49.32 4.47 -29.47
CA GLY A 1125 48.39 5.24 -30.31
C GLY A 1125 46.98 4.62 -30.40
N LYS A 1126 46.61 3.78 -29.44
CA LYS A 1126 45.29 3.14 -29.32
C LYS A 1126 44.67 3.48 -27.97
N MET A 1127 43.35 3.63 -27.95
CA MET A 1127 42.59 3.84 -26.71
C MET A 1127 42.23 2.49 -26.08
N ASP A 1128 43.16 1.87 -25.35
CA ASP A 1128 42.90 0.62 -24.62
C ASP A 1128 42.53 0.89 -23.16
N HIS A 1129 41.27 0.63 -22.79
CA HIS A 1129 40.80 0.82 -21.43
C HIS A 1129 41.09 -0.39 -20.53
N THR A 1130 41.36 -1.58 -21.09
CA THR A 1130 41.63 -2.81 -20.32
C THR A 1130 42.92 -2.73 -19.50
N GLN A 1131 43.80 -1.78 -19.83
CA GLN A 1131 45.03 -1.51 -19.08
C GLN A 1131 44.86 -0.45 -17.97
N SER A 1132 43.65 0.10 -17.76
CA SER A 1132 43.43 1.24 -16.85
C SER A 1132 43.84 0.97 -15.40
N GLY A 1133 43.56 -0.23 -14.87
CA GLY A 1133 44.05 -0.64 -13.55
C GLY A 1133 45.59 -0.68 -13.44
N ARG A 1134 46.27 -1.12 -14.51
CA ARG A 1134 47.74 -1.19 -14.58
C ARG A 1134 48.36 0.21 -14.74
N ALA A 1135 47.78 1.05 -15.59
CA ALA A 1135 48.20 2.43 -15.78
C ALA A 1135 48.05 3.25 -14.50
N LEU A 1136 46.94 3.08 -13.77
CA LEU A 1136 46.76 3.73 -12.47
C LEU A 1136 47.79 3.25 -11.45
N HIS A 1137 48.08 1.95 -11.39
CA HIS A 1137 49.11 1.42 -10.49
C HIS A 1137 50.49 2.02 -10.79
N LYS A 1138 50.88 2.13 -12.06
CA LYS A 1138 52.13 2.81 -12.46
C LYS A 1138 52.13 4.29 -12.05
N ALA A 1139 51.03 5.01 -12.26
CA ALA A 1139 50.89 6.41 -11.86
C ALA A 1139 50.98 6.61 -10.33
N VAL A 1140 50.35 5.73 -9.55
CA VAL A 1140 50.44 5.69 -8.09
C VAL A 1140 51.86 5.35 -7.63
N LYS A 1141 52.58 4.46 -8.32
CA LYS A 1141 54.00 4.18 -8.04
C LYS A 1141 54.90 5.42 -8.26
N VAL A 1142 54.75 6.12 -9.39
CA VAL A 1142 55.47 7.39 -9.66
C VAL A 1142 55.16 8.43 -8.58
N LEU A 1143 53.90 8.52 -8.14
CA LEU A 1143 53.52 9.39 -7.02
C LEU A 1143 54.17 8.95 -5.69
N ARG A 1144 54.15 7.65 -5.35
CA ARG A 1144 54.82 7.08 -4.16
C ARG A 1144 56.31 7.42 -4.14
N GLU A 1145 57.02 7.28 -5.26
CA GLU A 1145 58.44 7.62 -5.38
C GLU A 1145 58.69 9.13 -5.18
N LYS A 1146 57.76 10.00 -5.60
CA LYS A 1146 57.82 11.45 -5.44
C LYS A 1146 57.54 11.93 -4.00
N VAL A 1147 56.55 11.36 -3.30
CA VAL A 1147 56.09 11.85 -1.98
C VAL A 1147 56.54 10.98 -0.80
N GLY A 1148 56.95 9.73 -1.06
CA GLY A 1148 57.35 8.73 -0.07
C GLY A 1148 56.18 7.97 0.55
N ASP A 1149 56.40 6.69 0.89
CA ASP A 1149 55.36 5.79 1.43
C ASP A 1149 54.65 6.30 2.69
N LYS A 1150 55.34 7.12 3.50
CA LYS A 1150 54.76 7.72 4.72
C LYS A 1150 53.62 8.70 4.45
N GLN A 1151 53.50 9.24 3.23
CA GLN A 1151 52.44 10.15 2.79
C GLN A 1151 51.25 9.36 2.20
N ILE A 1152 50.84 8.27 2.85
CA ILE A 1152 49.88 7.30 2.28
C ILE A 1152 48.55 7.93 1.85
N TRP A 1153 48.08 8.95 2.56
CA TRP A 1153 46.86 9.70 2.23
C TRP A 1153 46.95 10.51 0.92
N ARG A 1154 48.14 10.75 0.36
CA ARG A 1154 48.29 11.41 -0.96
C ARG A 1154 48.06 10.47 -2.13
N TRP A 1155 48.36 9.18 -1.97
CA TRP A 1155 48.42 8.22 -3.09
C TRP A 1155 47.46 7.02 -2.97
N ALA A 1156 47.08 6.62 -1.76
CA ALA A 1156 46.08 5.57 -1.51
C ALA A 1156 44.59 5.95 -1.79
N PRO A 1157 44.18 7.22 -1.96
CA PRO A 1157 42.80 7.51 -2.33
C PRO A 1157 42.46 7.21 -3.79
N PHE A 1158 43.44 7.00 -4.66
CA PHE A 1158 43.22 6.71 -6.08
C PHE A 1158 42.79 5.26 -6.27
N VAL A 1159 41.65 5.03 -6.91
CA VAL A 1159 41.10 3.69 -7.15
C VAL A 1159 40.71 3.48 -8.60
N HIS A 1160 40.92 2.25 -9.07
CA HIS A 1160 40.35 1.73 -10.31
C HIS A 1160 39.16 0.83 -9.96
N ILE A 1161 38.03 1.06 -10.62
CA ILE A 1161 36.80 0.27 -10.44
C ILE A 1161 36.29 -0.16 -11.82
N GLY A 1162 36.01 -1.46 -11.99
CA GLY A 1162 35.63 -2.05 -13.28
C GLY A 1162 36.70 -2.97 -13.86
N VAL A 1163 36.66 -3.12 -15.19
CA VAL A 1163 37.52 -4.01 -16.01
C VAL A 1163 38.91 -3.42 -16.19
#